data_AF-A0A935KPU1-F1
#
_entry.id   AF-A0A935KPU1-F1
#
_cell.length_a   1.000
_cell.length_b   1.000
_cell.length_c   1.000
_cell.angle_alpha   90.00
_cell.angle_beta   90.00
_cell.angle_gamma   90.00
#
_symmetry.space_group_name_H-M   'P 1'
#
loop_
_entity.id
_entity.type
_entity.pdbx_description
1 polymer ?
#
loop_
_entity_poly.entity_id
_entity_poly.type
_entity_poly.pdbx_seq_one_letter_code
_entity_poly.pdbx_strand_id
1 'polypeptide(L)'
;MGSICALLLWSVVAVLGLSIVVLWRRRGRTAAGFAAMLGGNLLLALLALRTDPPGGLLCVLALGVFCVVVVAPSMLVALTRVACRQEHFVLAHALVGLRQLLQPGLGLERERQLVEGLALASRGRVALALQRARARLARCGPEQPERLAQIEQLMALCFFDRQPAQAVALFEAEGGPALARRSPALCISAVRAYGEIGAFEQAARYLWLLEMGATVAGGLDTAGGLLNGSRLQFLAHLGRVDEVERLVAVPGFALALGATRRQLWRALALGRAGRGEEAQQLWGALAQQTRDRVARAVALRRLERPDAVRAPATLDEGLGRLVVLVMQRALAPRVLPQSEGPIWQVAPAAVGMLLALVGVYAAQRGLAALPRWADEGWLLLRCGANFPPLSLGAQPWRLLTNAFLHGGPYHLHLAFNAYALYLLGRMTEPMYGWRRWVPIYVLSACGGSLASAALGRALLSVGASGAISGLLGAAVVALLRLRGYVPEGWRQRLFINLLVVIGMQLVIGLQVDLIDNAAHLGGLATGALAGWLAAPQVVRPDSGWRRHLAGALSALALLACLGAGLLALLCGETAIVRDLPQRELSAAGIALRVPSHWEVARDEGRLVLQDPLLTASRTLQQVVAPQWVGERGGEAAVSEAIAVAYRQLNERTREQREVRALTLVDAAPRRLRPGLWRGVVRVLAGAHELAQLTYFRLEAGRLHVLLARLPVERAAVYQPLLDAVVASVHGAGR
;
A
#
# COMPACT_ATOMS: atom_id res chain seq x y z
N MET A 1 10.17 19.48 6.65
CA MET A 1 9.15 19.01 7.61
C MET A 1 7.78 19.66 7.39
N GLY A 2 7.68 20.98 7.18
CA GLY A 2 6.40 21.68 6.95
C GLY A 2 5.49 21.04 5.90
N SER A 3 6.03 20.68 4.74
CA SER A 3 5.24 20.09 3.64
C SER A 3 4.68 18.69 3.95
N ILE A 4 5.32 17.90 4.80
CA ILE A 4 4.87 16.53 5.15
C ILE A 4 3.78 16.57 6.22
N CYS A 5 3.96 17.39 7.25
CA CYS A 5 2.92 17.59 8.26
C CYS A 5 1.69 18.21 7.62
N ALA A 6 1.87 19.19 6.73
CA ALA A 6 0.78 19.74 5.94
C ALA A 6 0.10 18.66 5.09
N LEU A 7 0.85 17.80 4.39
CA LEU A 7 0.30 16.70 3.60
C LEU A 7 -0.52 15.72 4.44
N LEU A 8 0.00 15.29 5.59
CA LEU A 8 -0.69 14.38 6.49
C LEU A 8 -1.96 15.03 7.06
N LEU A 9 -1.89 16.32 7.43
CA LEU A 9 -3.05 17.07 7.90
C LEU A 9 -4.10 17.27 6.80
N TRP A 10 -3.71 17.58 5.57
CA TRP A 10 -4.62 17.65 4.42
C TRP A 10 -5.26 16.29 4.14
N SER A 11 -4.52 15.19 4.29
CA SER A 11 -5.06 13.83 4.19
C SER A 11 -6.11 13.56 5.28
N VAL A 12 -5.83 13.97 6.53
CA VAL A 12 -6.78 13.90 7.65
C VAL A 12 -8.03 14.74 7.34
N VAL A 13 -7.87 15.99 6.89
CA VAL A 13 -8.97 16.89 6.50
C VAL A 13 -9.85 16.26 5.42
N ALA A 14 -9.25 15.72 4.35
CA ALA A 14 -9.98 15.10 3.26
C ALA A 14 -10.78 13.87 3.72
N VAL A 15 -10.15 12.98 4.52
CA VAL A 15 -10.80 11.77 5.03
C VAL A 15 -11.93 12.10 6.01
N LEU A 16 -11.71 13.05 6.92
CA LEU A 16 -12.72 13.49 7.88
C LEU A 16 -13.90 14.18 7.17
N GLY A 17 -13.62 15.08 6.22
CA GLY A 17 -14.66 15.75 5.42
C GLY A 17 -15.53 14.75 4.65
N LEU A 18 -14.90 13.78 3.96
CA LEU A 18 -15.62 12.72 3.26
C LEU A 18 -16.45 11.88 4.22
N SER A 19 -15.90 11.53 5.39
CA SER A 19 -16.59 10.75 6.42
C SER A 19 -17.83 11.47 6.95
N ILE A 20 -17.74 12.79 7.18
CA ILE A 20 -18.87 13.62 7.60
C ILE A 20 -19.95 13.69 6.51
N VAL A 21 -19.58 13.89 5.24
CA VAL A 21 -20.53 13.88 4.12
C VAL A 21 -21.26 12.53 4.02
N VAL A 22 -20.54 11.42 4.18
CA VAL A 22 -21.12 10.07 4.18
C VAL A 22 -22.09 9.89 5.35
N LEU A 23 -21.74 10.37 6.55
CA LEU A 23 -22.61 10.30 7.72
C LEU A 23 -23.86 11.16 7.56
N TRP A 24 -23.71 12.37 7.02
CA TRP A 24 -24.83 13.28 6.76
C TRP A 24 -25.82 12.69 5.75
N ARG A 25 -25.31 12.08 4.67
CA ARG A 25 -26.14 11.36 3.69
C ARG A 25 -26.90 10.18 4.28
N ARG A 26 -26.40 9.55 5.35
CA ARG A 26 -27.06 8.42 6.02
C ARG A 26 -28.21 8.85 6.95
N ARG A 27 -28.46 10.15 7.17
CA ARG A 27 -29.62 10.74 7.90
C ARG A 27 -29.98 10.05 9.24
N GLY A 28 -29.01 9.50 9.97
CA GLY A 28 -29.24 8.79 11.23
C GLY A 28 -29.02 9.68 12.46
N ARG A 29 -30.06 9.93 13.27
CA ARG A 29 -29.96 10.64 14.56
C ARG A 29 -28.95 10.00 15.53
N THR A 30 -28.64 8.72 15.36
CA THR A 30 -27.69 7.95 16.18
C THR A 30 -26.21 8.18 15.84
N ALA A 31 -25.89 9.01 14.84
CA ALA A 31 -24.50 9.30 14.44
C ALA A 31 -23.96 10.63 15.02
N ALA A 32 -24.76 11.37 15.79
CA ALA A 32 -24.41 12.70 16.27
C ALA A 32 -23.11 12.74 17.09
N GLY A 33 -22.92 11.78 18.01
CA GLY A 33 -21.69 11.69 18.82
C GLY A 33 -20.43 11.48 17.98
N PHE A 34 -20.50 10.56 17.00
CA PHE A 34 -19.39 10.30 16.09
C PHE A 34 -19.13 11.49 15.16
N ALA A 35 -20.17 12.13 14.64
CA ALA A 35 -20.03 13.32 13.79
C ALA A 35 -19.40 14.50 14.55
N ALA A 36 -19.78 14.72 15.81
CA ALA A 36 -19.19 15.74 16.67
C ALA A 36 -17.69 15.48 16.89
N MET A 37 -17.31 14.24 17.16
CA MET A 37 -15.90 13.85 17.34
C MET A 37 -15.08 14.03 16.04
N LEU A 38 -15.62 13.65 14.88
CA LEU A 38 -14.96 13.89 13.59
C LEU A 38 -14.83 15.39 13.30
N GLY A 39 -15.86 16.18 13.60
CA GLY A 39 -15.85 17.63 13.45
C GLY A 39 -14.81 18.30 14.34
N GLY A 40 -14.68 17.85 15.60
CA GLY A 40 -13.63 18.30 16.52
C GLY A 40 -12.23 17.98 16.01
N ASN A 41 -12.01 16.77 15.49
CA ASN A 41 -10.71 16.40 14.90
C ASN A 41 -10.41 17.15 13.59
N LEU A 42 -11.45 17.45 12.80
CA LEU A 42 -11.32 18.25 11.57
C LEU A 42 -10.92 19.68 11.91
N LEU A 43 -11.58 20.28 12.92
CA LEU A 43 -11.21 21.59 13.43
C LEU A 43 -9.78 21.60 13.95
N LEU A 44 -9.38 20.59 14.72
CA LEU A 44 -8.03 20.45 15.22
C LEU A 44 -6.99 20.36 14.09
N ALA A 45 -7.28 19.61 13.02
CA ALA A 45 -6.41 19.52 11.86
C ALA A 45 -6.33 20.84 11.07
N LEU A 46 -7.46 21.54 10.90
CA LEU A 46 -7.50 22.86 10.24
C LEU A 46 -6.77 23.94 11.05
N LEU A 47 -6.87 23.89 12.38
CA LEU A 47 -6.11 24.77 13.27
C LEU A 47 -4.62 24.46 13.20
N ALA A 48 -4.24 23.17 13.20
CA ALA A 48 -2.85 22.75 13.03
C ALA A 48 -2.25 23.19 11.69
N LEU A 49 -3.04 23.26 10.61
CA LEU A 49 -2.62 23.80 9.31
C LEU A 49 -2.39 25.32 9.32
N ARG A 50 -2.98 26.06 10.28
CA ARG A 50 -2.84 27.51 10.41
C ARG A 50 -1.72 27.95 11.36
N THR A 51 -1.12 27.03 12.10
CA THR A 51 -0.03 27.31 13.05
C THR A 51 1.32 26.83 12.50
N ASP A 52 2.35 27.66 12.55
CA ASP A 52 3.77 27.31 12.28
C ASP A 52 4.48 27.13 13.65
N PRO A 53 5.35 26.12 13.95
CA PRO A 53 6.22 25.29 13.08
C PRO A 53 5.97 23.74 13.19
N PRO A 54 6.74 22.85 12.49
CA PRO A 54 6.28 21.56 11.97
C PRO A 54 6.35 20.38 12.97
N GLY A 55 6.26 20.67 14.26
CA GLY A 55 6.19 19.71 15.35
C GLY A 55 5.21 20.12 16.45
N GLY A 56 4.33 21.09 16.18
CA GLY A 56 3.39 21.62 17.16
C GLY A 56 2.50 20.53 17.76
N LEU A 57 2.21 20.67 19.06
CA LEU A 57 1.35 19.77 19.82
C LEU A 57 0.02 19.48 19.09
N LEU A 58 -0.57 20.48 18.43
CA LEU A 58 -1.81 20.34 17.66
C LEU A 58 -1.70 19.34 16.50
N CYS A 59 -0.56 19.29 15.80
CA CYS A 59 -0.32 18.33 14.73
C CYS A 59 -0.25 16.89 15.27
N VAL A 60 0.51 16.70 16.37
CA VAL A 60 0.62 15.40 17.05
C VAL A 60 -0.74 14.94 17.59
N LEU A 61 -1.50 15.85 18.19
CA LEU A 61 -2.85 15.56 18.69
C LEU A 61 -3.81 15.21 17.55
N ALA A 62 -3.83 15.97 16.44
CA ALA A 62 -4.70 15.69 15.30
C ALA A 62 -4.43 14.31 14.68
N LEU A 63 -3.15 13.96 14.49
CA LEU A 63 -2.75 12.66 13.98
C LEU A 63 -3.04 11.54 14.97
N GLY A 64 -2.75 11.74 16.25
CA GLY A 64 -3.03 10.77 17.32
C GLY A 64 -4.52 10.46 17.45
N VAL A 65 -5.36 11.51 17.52
CA VAL A 65 -6.82 11.36 17.57
C VAL A 65 -7.33 10.68 16.31
N PHE A 66 -6.82 11.04 15.12
CA PHE A 66 -7.17 10.36 13.88
C PHE A 66 -6.84 8.85 13.92
N CYS A 67 -5.65 8.47 14.37
CA CYS A 67 -5.27 7.06 14.52
C CYS A 67 -6.17 6.32 15.51
N VAL A 68 -6.51 6.92 16.65
CA VAL A 68 -7.35 6.28 17.68
C VAL A 68 -8.82 6.16 17.25
N VAL A 69 -9.35 7.15 16.54
CA VAL A 69 -10.78 7.24 16.20
C VAL A 69 -11.13 6.60 14.86
N VAL A 70 -10.19 6.60 13.90
CA VAL A 70 -10.43 6.14 12.54
C VAL A 70 -9.70 4.83 12.27
N VAL A 71 -8.41 4.73 12.62
CA VAL A 71 -7.60 3.54 12.32
C VAL A 71 -7.86 2.41 13.31
N ALA A 72 -7.75 2.66 14.63
CA ALA A 72 -7.89 1.61 15.64
C ALA A 72 -9.24 0.85 15.58
N PRO A 73 -10.40 1.49 15.31
CA PRO A 73 -11.67 0.76 15.21
C PRO A 73 -11.72 -0.25 14.07
N SER A 74 -10.99 -0.02 12.97
CA SER A 74 -10.88 -1.00 11.89
C SER A 74 -10.14 -2.26 12.32
N MET A 75 -9.10 -2.12 13.15
CA MET A 75 -8.42 -3.26 13.80
C MET A 75 -9.33 -3.95 14.81
N LEU A 76 -10.08 -3.20 15.64
CA LEU A 76 -11.04 -3.77 16.58
C LEU A 76 -12.13 -4.58 15.88
N VAL A 77 -12.61 -4.15 14.71
CA VAL A 77 -13.54 -4.94 13.87
C VAL A 77 -12.90 -6.27 13.46
N ALA A 78 -11.65 -6.24 12.98
CA ALA A 78 -10.95 -7.45 12.56
C ALA A 78 -10.77 -8.42 13.74
N LEU A 79 -10.29 -7.93 14.88
CA LEU A 79 -10.13 -8.71 16.11
C LEU A 79 -11.47 -9.26 16.62
N THR A 80 -12.54 -8.46 16.60
CA THR A 80 -13.89 -8.91 16.97
C THR A 80 -14.35 -10.05 16.06
N ARG A 81 -14.13 -9.95 14.74
CA ARG A 81 -14.46 -11.02 13.80
C ARG A 81 -13.64 -12.28 14.01
N VAL A 82 -12.37 -12.15 14.37
CA VAL A 82 -11.51 -13.29 14.73
C VAL A 82 -12.02 -13.95 16.01
N ALA A 83 -12.29 -13.14 17.05
CA ALA A 83 -12.84 -13.63 18.31
C ALA A 83 -14.20 -14.33 18.11
N CYS A 84 -15.12 -13.76 17.33
CA CYS A 84 -16.39 -14.43 16.99
C CYS A 84 -16.18 -15.72 16.18
N ARG A 85 -15.25 -15.73 15.21
CA ARG A 85 -14.95 -16.93 14.41
C ARG A 85 -14.37 -18.07 15.26
N GLN A 86 -13.56 -17.72 16.24
CA GLN A 86 -13.00 -18.62 17.25
C GLN A 86 -13.93 -18.83 18.45
N GLU A 87 -15.15 -18.31 18.40
CA GLU A 87 -16.20 -18.48 19.43
C GLU A 87 -15.81 -17.93 20.82
N HIS A 88 -14.84 -17.02 20.87
CA HIS A 88 -14.46 -16.23 22.03
C HIS A 88 -15.41 -15.04 22.23
N PHE A 89 -16.71 -15.31 22.44
CA PHE A 89 -17.76 -14.28 22.48
C PHE A 89 -17.61 -13.27 23.62
N VAL A 90 -16.98 -13.65 24.74
CA VAL A 90 -16.69 -12.73 25.86
C VAL A 90 -15.69 -11.65 25.43
N LEU A 91 -14.61 -12.07 24.77
CA LEU A 91 -13.61 -11.16 24.22
C LEU A 91 -14.23 -10.28 23.12
N ALA A 92 -15.02 -10.88 22.24
CA ALA A 92 -15.74 -10.13 21.21
C ALA A 92 -16.65 -9.04 21.82
N HIS A 93 -17.38 -9.36 22.89
CA HIS A 93 -18.22 -8.38 23.59
C HIS A 93 -17.39 -7.23 24.18
N ALA A 94 -16.24 -7.52 24.79
CA ALA A 94 -15.33 -6.50 25.30
C ALA A 94 -14.76 -5.60 24.19
N LEU A 95 -14.34 -6.19 23.06
CA LEU A 95 -13.82 -5.46 21.90
C LEU A 95 -14.86 -4.55 21.25
N VAL A 96 -16.11 -5.01 21.13
CA VAL A 96 -17.22 -4.16 20.64
C VAL A 96 -17.51 -3.03 21.62
N GLY A 97 -17.46 -3.29 22.93
CA GLY A 97 -17.59 -2.25 23.97
C GLY A 97 -16.52 -1.17 23.87
N LEU A 98 -15.25 -1.57 23.68
CA LEU A 98 -14.16 -0.62 23.44
C LEU A 98 -14.39 0.19 22.16
N ARG A 99 -14.82 -0.46 21.07
CA ARG A 99 -15.13 0.23 19.81
C ARG A 99 -16.28 1.23 19.97
N GLN A 100 -17.29 0.90 20.76
CA GLN A 100 -18.41 1.79 21.06
C GLN A 100 -17.96 3.06 21.79
N LEU A 101 -16.98 2.96 22.69
CA LEU A 101 -16.36 4.13 23.34
C LEU A 101 -15.62 5.01 22.33
N LEU A 102 -14.87 4.40 21.41
CA LEU A 102 -14.10 5.12 20.39
C LEU A 102 -14.94 5.68 19.24
N GLN A 103 -16.13 5.12 18.99
CA GLN A 103 -17.03 5.53 17.91
C GLN A 103 -18.47 5.65 18.46
N PRO A 104 -18.73 6.64 19.34
CA PRO A 104 -20.02 6.78 20.00
C PRO A 104 -21.11 7.08 18.97
N GLY A 105 -22.06 6.17 18.84
CA GLY A 105 -23.08 6.22 17.79
C GLY A 105 -22.92 5.10 16.78
N LEU A 106 -23.40 5.29 15.54
CA LEU A 106 -23.32 4.30 14.44
C LEU A 106 -24.10 2.99 14.65
N GLY A 107 -24.93 2.89 15.68
CA GLY A 107 -25.70 1.68 15.96
C GLY A 107 -24.87 0.53 16.54
N LEU A 108 -23.67 0.81 17.07
CA LEU A 108 -22.79 -0.21 17.67
C LEU A 108 -23.36 -0.85 18.93
N GLU A 109 -24.28 -0.17 19.62
CA GLU A 109 -25.06 -0.72 20.72
C GLU A 109 -25.80 -2.00 20.29
N ARG A 110 -26.32 -2.04 19.06
CA ARG A 110 -27.02 -3.21 18.51
C ARG A 110 -26.07 -4.39 18.38
N GLU A 111 -24.89 -4.17 17.79
CA GLU A 111 -23.88 -5.21 17.64
C GLU A 111 -23.41 -5.73 19.01
N ARG A 112 -23.23 -4.84 19.99
CA ARG A 112 -22.86 -5.22 21.35
C ARG A 112 -23.89 -6.16 21.98
N GLN A 113 -25.18 -5.82 21.91
CA GLN A 113 -26.27 -6.63 22.44
C GLN A 113 -26.39 -8.00 21.73
N LEU A 114 -26.10 -8.05 20.43
CA LEU A 114 -26.04 -9.32 19.68
C LEU A 114 -24.93 -10.23 20.21
N VAL A 115 -23.72 -9.69 20.41
CA VAL A 115 -22.58 -10.46 20.94
C VAL A 115 -22.78 -10.82 22.41
N GLU A 116 -23.43 -9.96 23.20
CA GLU A 116 -23.75 -10.24 24.60
C GLU A 116 -24.59 -11.51 24.76
N GLY A 117 -25.63 -11.70 23.94
CA GLY A 117 -26.47 -12.90 24.00
C GLY A 117 -25.66 -14.19 23.73
N LEU A 118 -24.74 -14.14 22.77
CA LEU A 118 -23.83 -15.27 22.48
C LEU A 118 -22.82 -15.50 23.63
N ALA A 119 -22.33 -14.43 24.25
CA ALA A 119 -21.46 -14.50 25.42
C ALA A 119 -22.16 -15.11 26.64
N LEU A 120 -23.45 -14.81 26.85
CA LEU A 120 -24.27 -15.42 27.90
C LEU A 120 -24.54 -16.91 27.59
N ALA A 121 -24.92 -17.23 26.36
CA ALA A 121 -25.19 -18.61 25.94
C ALA A 121 -23.95 -19.50 26.07
N SER A 122 -22.78 -19.02 25.66
CA SER A 122 -21.50 -19.75 25.79
C SER A 122 -21.06 -19.99 27.25
N ARG A 123 -21.63 -19.26 28.22
CA ARG A 123 -21.45 -19.49 29.66
C ARG A 123 -22.54 -20.38 30.29
N GLY A 124 -23.41 -20.97 29.47
CA GLY A 124 -24.53 -21.80 29.93
C GLY A 124 -25.76 -21.01 30.41
N ARG A 125 -25.77 -19.67 30.31
CA ARG A 125 -26.89 -18.81 30.73
C ARG A 125 -27.89 -18.56 29.61
N VAL A 126 -28.32 -19.62 28.93
CA VAL A 126 -29.15 -19.53 27.71
C VAL A 126 -30.54 -18.94 27.99
N ALA A 127 -31.18 -19.30 29.11
CA ALA A 127 -32.49 -18.77 29.50
C ALA A 127 -32.48 -17.23 29.66
N LEU A 128 -31.44 -16.68 30.31
CA LEU A 128 -31.27 -15.23 30.45
C LEU A 128 -31.03 -14.55 29.10
N ALA A 129 -30.24 -15.18 28.21
CA ALA A 129 -29.99 -14.66 26.88
C ALA A 129 -31.29 -14.58 26.05
N LEU A 130 -32.10 -15.64 26.08
CA LEU A 130 -33.40 -15.70 25.42
C LEU A 130 -34.38 -14.66 26.00
N GLN A 131 -34.46 -14.54 27.32
CA GLN A 131 -35.30 -13.53 27.98
C GLN A 131 -34.95 -12.11 27.52
N ARG A 132 -33.67 -11.74 27.55
CA ARG A 132 -33.19 -10.42 27.10
C ARG A 132 -33.41 -10.18 25.62
N ALA A 133 -33.27 -11.21 24.79
CA ALA A 133 -33.53 -11.11 23.35
C ALA A 133 -35.02 -10.94 23.04
N ARG A 134 -35.91 -11.68 23.71
CA ARG A 134 -37.38 -11.51 23.58
C ARG A 134 -37.83 -10.12 24.02
N ALA A 135 -37.33 -9.63 25.16
CA ALA A 135 -37.64 -8.28 25.65
C ALA A 135 -37.15 -7.17 24.70
N ARG A 136 -36.09 -7.42 23.91
CA ARG A 136 -35.64 -6.49 22.86
C ARG A 136 -36.55 -6.56 21.64
N LEU A 137 -36.86 -7.77 21.16
CA LEU A 137 -37.78 -7.95 20.03
C LEU A 137 -39.14 -7.31 20.28
N ALA A 138 -39.70 -7.45 21.50
CA ALA A 138 -40.99 -6.85 21.88
C ALA A 138 -41.00 -5.32 21.82
N ARG A 139 -39.83 -4.67 21.97
CA ARG A 139 -39.69 -3.21 21.86
C ARG A 139 -39.47 -2.73 20.42
N CYS A 140 -39.20 -3.64 19.48
CA CYS A 140 -38.98 -3.31 18.08
C CYS A 140 -40.31 -3.34 17.30
N GLY A 141 -40.69 -2.21 16.70
CA GLY A 141 -41.81 -2.16 15.76
C GLY A 141 -41.59 -3.06 14.53
N PRO A 142 -42.66 -3.51 13.84
CA PRO A 142 -42.59 -4.47 12.73
C PRO A 142 -41.74 -3.98 11.55
N GLU A 143 -41.72 -2.67 11.30
CA GLU A 143 -40.93 -2.08 10.20
C GLU A 143 -39.51 -1.68 10.61
N GLN A 144 -39.16 -1.78 11.90
CA GLN A 144 -37.83 -1.38 12.34
C GLN A 144 -36.76 -2.36 11.82
N PRO A 145 -35.68 -1.87 11.21
CA PRO A 145 -34.62 -2.72 10.66
C PRO A 145 -33.91 -3.56 11.74
N GLU A 146 -34.01 -3.16 13.00
CA GLU A 146 -33.45 -3.89 14.15
C GLU A 146 -34.18 -5.22 14.42
N ARG A 147 -35.47 -5.29 14.11
CA ARG A 147 -36.31 -6.46 14.40
C ARG A 147 -35.74 -7.72 13.76
N LEU A 148 -35.29 -7.61 12.51
CA LEU A 148 -34.69 -8.70 11.74
C LEU A 148 -33.47 -9.31 12.44
N ALA A 149 -32.55 -8.47 12.91
CA ALA A 149 -31.35 -8.93 13.62
C ALA A 149 -31.67 -9.56 14.99
N GLN A 150 -32.73 -9.09 15.67
CA GLN A 150 -33.19 -9.70 16.92
C GLN A 150 -33.80 -11.09 16.67
N ILE A 151 -34.57 -11.26 15.59
CA ILE A 151 -35.12 -12.56 15.18
C ILE A 151 -33.97 -13.53 14.86
N GLU A 152 -32.97 -13.09 14.10
CA GLU A 152 -31.77 -13.88 13.81
C GLU A 152 -31.06 -14.34 15.08
N GLN A 153 -30.85 -13.43 16.04
CA GLN A 153 -30.24 -13.78 17.33
C GLN A 153 -31.08 -14.78 18.12
N LEU A 154 -32.39 -14.59 18.17
CA LEU A 154 -33.29 -15.49 18.88
C LEU A 154 -33.28 -16.90 18.27
N MET A 155 -33.37 -17.02 16.95
CA MET A 155 -33.24 -18.31 16.27
C MET A 155 -31.89 -18.95 16.57
N ALA A 156 -30.79 -18.18 16.53
CA ALA A 156 -29.46 -18.69 16.87
C ALA A 156 -29.39 -19.23 18.32
N LEU A 157 -30.00 -18.53 19.27
CA LEU A 157 -30.05 -18.93 20.69
C LEU A 157 -30.90 -20.19 20.91
N CYS A 158 -31.98 -20.41 20.16
CA CYS A 158 -32.81 -21.62 20.25
C CYS A 158 -32.01 -22.91 19.95
N PHE A 159 -30.95 -22.82 19.12
CA PHE A 159 -30.08 -23.97 18.86
C PHE A 159 -29.18 -24.33 20.06
N PHE A 160 -28.83 -23.36 20.93
CA PHE A 160 -28.09 -23.65 22.16
C PHE A 160 -28.94 -24.42 23.19
N ASP A 161 -30.27 -24.28 23.13
CA ASP A 161 -31.23 -24.90 24.06
C ASP A 161 -31.92 -26.18 23.50
N ARG A 162 -31.49 -26.68 22.33
CA ARG A 162 -32.11 -27.84 21.65
C ARG A 162 -33.60 -27.68 21.37
N GLN A 163 -34.05 -26.48 21.03
CA GLN A 163 -35.45 -26.21 20.70
C GLN A 163 -35.60 -25.74 19.24
N PRO A 164 -35.24 -26.58 18.24
CA PRO A 164 -35.36 -26.20 16.82
C PRO A 164 -36.82 -25.94 16.43
N ALA A 165 -37.77 -26.63 17.06
CA ALA A 165 -39.20 -26.36 16.87
C ALA A 165 -39.62 -24.95 17.31
N GLN A 166 -39.04 -24.43 18.40
CA GLN A 166 -39.30 -23.03 18.81
C GLN A 166 -38.67 -22.02 17.85
N ALA A 167 -37.51 -22.35 17.26
CA ALA A 167 -36.92 -21.52 16.22
C ALA A 167 -37.81 -21.44 14.97
N VAL A 168 -38.39 -22.57 14.55
CA VAL A 168 -39.37 -22.63 13.45
C VAL A 168 -40.63 -21.84 13.80
N ALA A 169 -41.21 -22.07 14.98
CA ALA A 169 -42.43 -21.37 15.41
C ALA A 169 -42.24 -19.85 15.46
N LEU A 170 -41.10 -19.38 15.99
CA LEU A 170 -40.73 -17.96 15.98
C LEU A 170 -40.60 -17.41 14.57
N PHE A 171 -39.91 -18.13 13.69
CA PHE A 171 -39.66 -17.70 12.33
C PHE A 171 -40.95 -17.58 11.52
N GLU A 172 -41.86 -18.54 11.66
CA GLU A 172 -43.18 -18.51 11.01
C GLU A 172 -44.07 -17.39 11.58
N ALA A 173 -44.09 -17.21 12.91
CA ALA A 173 -44.88 -16.16 13.56
C ALA A 173 -44.49 -14.74 13.12
N GLU A 174 -43.23 -14.52 12.74
CA GLU A 174 -42.72 -13.23 12.27
C GLU A 174 -42.86 -13.04 10.75
N GLY A 175 -43.46 -14.00 10.03
CA GLY A 175 -43.76 -13.89 8.59
C GLY A 175 -42.89 -14.76 7.67
N GLY A 176 -42.09 -15.67 8.22
CA GLY A 176 -41.41 -16.78 7.56
C GLY A 176 -40.86 -16.48 6.15
N PRO A 177 -41.56 -16.90 5.07
CA PRO A 177 -41.11 -16.69 3.67
C PRO A 177 -40.81 -15.22 3.30
N ALA A 178 -41.56 -14.26 3.82
CA ALA A 178 -41.35 -12.84 3.51
C ALA A 178 -40.07 -12.31 4.16
N LEU A 179 -39.73 -12.77 5.36
CA LEU A 179 -38.49 -12.42 6.06
C LEU A 179 -37.27 -13.08 5.45
N ALA A 180 -37.38 -14.36 5.07
CA ALA A 180 -36.33 -15.09 4.38
C ALA A 180 -35.87 -14.40 3.09
N ARG A 181 -36.80 -13.81 2.32
CA ARG A 181 -36.45 -13.01 1.14
C ARG A 181 -35.63 -11.76 1.46
N ARG A 182 -35.74 -11.24 2.68
CA ARG A 182 -35.08 -10.01 3.14
C ARG A 182 -33.76 -10.27 3.86
N SER A 183 -33.53 -11.47 4.41
CA SER A 183 -32.29 -11.84 5.09
C SER A 183 -31.77 -13.22 4.70
N PRO A 184 -30.57 -13.29 4.07
CA PRO A 184 -29.86 -14.53 3.90
C PRO A 184 -29.59 -15.26 5.23
N ALA A 185 -29.22 -14.55 6.30
CA ALA A 185 -28.87 -15.18 7.58
C ALA A 185 -30.08 -15.90 8.23
N LEU A 186 -31.29 -15.37 8.05
CA LEU A 186 -32.51 -16.06 8.44
C LEU A 186 -32.77 -17.30 7.60
N CYS A 187 -32.54 -17.26 6.28
CA CYS A 187 -32.64 -18.47 5.46
C CYS A 187 -31.66 -19.55 5.93
N ILE A 188 -30.41 -19.19 6.31
CA ILE A 188 -29.44 -20.17 6.85
C ILE A 188 -30.00 -20.80 8.13
N SER A 189 -30.51 -19.97 9.03
CA SER A 189 -31.08 -20.42 10.30
C SER A 189 -32.34 -21.28 10.09
N ALA A 190 -33.17 -20.94 9.09
CA ALA A 190 -34.33 -21.72 8.69
C ALA A 190 -33.92 -23.08 8.10
N VAL A 191 -32.98 -23.14 7.15
CA VAL A 191 -32.44 -24.39 6.60
C VAL A 191 -32.02 -25.34 7.72
N ARG A 192 -31.30 -24.82 8.72
CA ARG A 192 -30.91 -25.58 9.90
C ARG A 192 -32.10 -26.02 10.75
N ALA A 193 -33.01 -25.11 11.09
CA ALA A 193 -34.15 -25.38 11.98
C ALA A 193 -35.09 -26.45 11.40
N TYR A 194 -35.47 -26.31 10.12
CA TYR A 194 -36.31 -27.30 9.43
C TYR A 194 -35.56 -28.63 9.23
N GLY A 195 -34.25 -28.59 8.97
CA GLY A 195 -33.40 -29.79 8.88
C GLY A 195 -33.34 -30.59 10.19
N GLU A 196 -33.23 -29.91 11.34
CA GLU A 196 -33.21 -30.57 12.66
C GLU A 196 -34.54 -31.29 12.97
N ILE A 197 -35.69 -30.68 12.64
CA ILE A 197 -37.01 -31.30 12.86
C ILE A 197 -37.39 -32.34 11.79
N GLY A 198 -36.68 -32.37 10.65
CA GLY A 198 -36.91 -33.32 9.55
C GLY A 198 -37.88 -32.81 8.47
N ALA A 199 -38.16 -31.52 8.43
CA ALA A 199 -39.00 -30.87 7.43
C ALA A 199 -38.17 -30.49 6.18
N PHE A 200 -37.74 -31.50 5.43
CA PHE A 200 -36.70 -31.34 4.39
C PHE A 200 -37.15 -30.50 3.18
N GLU A 201 -38.42 -30.57 2.78
CA GLU A 201 -38.94 -29.74 1.69
C GLU A 201 -38.88 -28.24 2.02
N GLN A 202 -39.22 -27.87 3.26
CA GLN A 202 -39.15 -26.48 3.73
C GLN A 202 -37.68 -26.03 3.78
N ALA A 203 -36.79 -26.87 4.30
CA ALA A 203 -35.35 -26.60 4.28
C ALA A 203 -34.84 -26.40 2.83
N ALA A 204 -35.29 -27.23 1.89
CA ALA A 204 -34.96 -27.13 0.47
C ALA A 204 -35.46 -25.81 -0.15
N ARG A 205 -36.68 -25.37 0.17
CA ARG A 205 -37.22 -24.07 -0.30
C ARG A 205 -36.38 -22.89 0.16
N TYR A 206 -35.93 -22.87 1.41
CA TYR A 206 -35.09 -21.78 1.93
C TYR A 206 -33.65 -21.84 1.41
N LEU A 207 -33.11 -23.05 1.18
CA LEU A 207 -31.83 -23.20 0.49
C LEU A 207 -31.92 -22.71 -0.95
N TRP A 208 -32.98 -23.07 -1.68
CA TRP A 208 -33.24 -22.58 -3.02
C TRP A 208 -33.34 -21.04 -3.07
N LEU A 209 -34.02 -20.45 -2.09
CA LEU A 209 -34.12 -19.00 -2.00
C LEU A 209 -32.75 -18.33 -1.78
N LEU A 210 -31.87 -18.95 -0.97
CA LEU A 210 -30.48 -18.52 -0.82
C LEU A 210 -29.70 -18.64 -2.14
N GLU A 211 -29.88 -19.74 -2.85
CA GLU A 211 -29.27 -20.02 -4.14
C GLU A 211 -29.67 -18.99 -5.20
N MET A 212 -30.91 -18.51 -5.18
CA MET A 212 -31.43 -17.48 -6.09
C MET A 212 -31.04 -16.06 -5.65
N GLY A 213 -31.10 -15.76 -4.34
CA GLY A 213 -30.68 -14.45 -3.80
C GLY A 213 -29.20 -14.17 -4.01
N ALA A 214 -28.35 -15.20 -3.92
CA ALA A 214 -26.93 -15.12 -4.23
C ALA A 214 -26.66 -14.76 -5.71
N THR A 215 -27.57 -15.12 -6.63
CA THR A 215 -27.46 -14.76 -8.05
C THR A 215 -27.95 -13.34 -8.38
N VAL A 216 -28.88 -12.78 -7.60
CA VAL A 216 -29.51 -11.47 -7.91
C VAL A 216 -28.86 -10.29 -7.17
N ALA A 217 -28.37 -10.48 -5.94
CA ALA A 217 -27.94 -9.35 -5.09
C ALA A 217 -26.48 -8.88 -5.30
N GLY A 218 -25.71 -9.50 -6.20
CA GLY A 218 -24.37 -9.04 -6.61
C GLY A 218 -23.33 -8.84 -5.48
N GLY A 219 -23.64 -9.23 -4.24
CA GLY A 219 -22.87 -8.84 -3.07
C GLY A 219 -22.98 -9.91 -2.01
N LEU A 220 -21.95 -10.74 -1.93
CA LEU A 220 -21.20 -11.07 -0.72
C LEU A 220 -20.18 -12.14 -1.13
N ASP A 221 -18.96 -11.73 -1.48
CA ASP A 221 -17.82 -12.66 -1.61
C ASP A 221 -17.35 -13.24 -0.28
N THR A 222 -17.95 -12.78 0.82
CA THR A 222 -17.94 -13.46 2.11
C THR A 222 -18.98 -14.60 2.21
N ALA A 223 -19.83 -14.82 1.19
CA ALA A 223 -20.91 -15.82 1.20
C ALA A 223 -20.56 -17.15 0.52
N GLY A 224 -19.36 -17.34 -0.01
CA GLY A 224 -18.92 -18.69 -0.43
C GLY A 224 -18.93 -19.67 0.75
N GLY A 225 -18.39 -19.25 1.90
CA GLY A 225 -18.41 -20.04 3.13
C GLY A 225 -19.80 -20.15 3.77
N LEU A 226 -20.61 -19.09 3.74
CA LEU A 226 -21.97 -19.12 4.32
C LEU A 226 -22.91 -20.00 3.49
N LEU A 227 -22.92 -19.85 2.16
CA LEU A 227 -23.76 -20.66 1.27
C LEU A 227 -23.28 -22.13 1.28
N ASN A 228 -21.98 -22.39 1.17
CA ASN A 228 -21.47 -23.76 1.31
C ASN A 228 -21.72 -24.32 2.73
N GLY A 229 -21.73 -23.47 3.76
CA GLY A 229 -22.15 -23.84 5.11
C GLY A 229 -23.62 -24.28 5.17
N SER A 230 -24.52 -23.57 4.48
CA SER A 230 -25.94 -23.96 4.40
C SER A 230 -26.17 -25.20 3.56
N ARG A 231 -25.44 -25.34 2.44
CA ARG A 231 -25.45 -26.56 1.61
C ARG A 231 -24.99 -27.76 2.43
N LEU A 232 -23.90 -27.60 3.19
CA LEU A 232 -23.37 -28.62 4.08
C LEU A 232 -24.39 -29.02 5.16
N GLN A 233 -25.02 -28.03 5.81
CA GLN A 233 -26.09 -28.25 6.79
C GLN A 233 -27.23 -29.07 6.19
N PHE A 234 -27.71 -28.66 5.03
CA PHE A 234 -28.81 -29.32 4.33
C PHE A 234 -28.46 -30.77 3.95
N LEU A 235 -27.30 -30.98 3.32
CA LEU A 235 -26.83 -32.31 2.91
C LEU A 235 -26.60 -33.23 4.12
N ALA A 236 -26.05 -32.71 5.22
CA ALA A 236 -25.87 -33.47 6.44
C ALA A 236 -27.20 -33.89 7.08
N HIS A 237 -28.19 -32.99 7.10
CA HIS A 237 -29.53 -33.32 7.61
C HIS A 237 -30.27 -34.35 6.75
N LEU A 238 -30.01 -34.37 5.43
CA LEU A 238 -30.52 -35.41 4.51
C LEU A 238 -29.79 -36.76 4.62
N GLY A 239 -28.68 -36.85 5.35
CA GLY A 239 -27.85 -38.06 5.43
C GLY A 239 -27.01 -38.33 4.18
N ARG A 240 -26.69 -37.29 3.39
CA ARG A 240 -25.92 -37.39 2.14
C ARG A 240 -24.41 -37.37 2.39
N VAL A 241 -23.88 -38.48 2.90
CA VAL A 241 -22.48 -38.59 3.36
C VAL A 241 -21.48 -38.28 2.24
N ASP A 242 -21.66 -38.82 1.05
CA ASP A 242 -20.70 -38.64 -0.06
C ASP A 242 -20.68 -37.21 -0.60
N GLU A 243 -21.84 -36.54 -0.65
CA GLU A 243 -21.93 -35.13 -1.00
C GLU A 243 -21.31 -34.23 0.08
N VAL A 244 -21.52 -34.56 1.36
CA VAL A 244 -20.88 -33.89 2.50
C VAL A 244 -19.35 -33.99 2.39
N GLU A 245 -18.80 -35.18 2.17
CA GLU A 245 -17.36 -35.42 2.03
C GLU A 245 -16.77 -34.63 0.84
N ARG A 246 -17.43 -34.68 -0.32
CA ARG A 246 -17.02 -33.90 -1.50
C ARG A 246 -17.04 -32.40 -1.24
N LEU A 247 -18.06 -31.90 -0.52
CA LEU A 247 -18.20 -30.48 -0.23
C LEU A 247 -17.14 -30.00 0.77
N VAL A 248 -16.88 -30.76 1.84
CA VAL A 248 -15.85 -30.39 2.83
C VAL A 248 -14.42 -30.53 2.29
N ALA A 249 -14.22 -31.25 1.19
CA ALA A 249 -12.95 -31.35 0.48
C ALA A 249 -12.65 -30.14 -0.43
N VAL A 250 -13.62 -29.25 -0.69
CA VAL A 250 -13.42 -28.08 -1.55
C VAL A 250 -12.32 -27.16 -0.97
N PRO A 251 -11.25 -26.87 -1.74
CA PRO A 251 -10.17 -26.00 -1.28
C PRO A 251 -10.68 -24.62 -0.83
N GLY A 252 -10.17 -24.17 0.31
CA GLY A 252 -10.58 -22.92 0.99
C GLY A 252 -11.85 -23.01 1.81
N PHE A 253 -12.90 -23.72 1.37
CA PHE A 253 -14.05 -24.01 2.24
C PHE A 253 -13.63 -24.96 3.36
N ALA A 254 -12.82 -25.98 3.05
CA ALA A 254 -12.23 -26.89 4.02
C ALA A 254 -11.45 -26.13 5.12
N LEU A 255 -10.62 -25.16 4.71
CA LEU A 255 -9.79 -24.34 5.59
C LEU A 255 -10.67 -23.47 6.50
N ALA A 256 -11.64 -22.77 5.91
CA ALA A 256 -12.56 -21.88 6.61
C ALA A 256 -13.46 -22.60 7.62
N LEU A 257 -13.88 -23.84 7.31
CA LEU A 257 -14.74 -24.62 8.20
C LEU A 257 -13.99 -25.15 9.42
N GLY A 258 -12.69 -25.48 9.28
CA GLY A 258 -11.87 -26.08 10.33
C GLY A 258 -12.16 -27.56 10.58
N ALA A 259 -11.21 -28.27 11.18
CA ALA A 259 -11.27 -29.73 11.35
C ALA A 259 -12.45 -30.20 12.21
N THR A 260 -12.67 -29.54 13.35
CA THR A 260 -13.74 -29.88 14.30
C THR A 260 -15.13 -29.80 13.65
N ARG A 261 -15.43 -28.73 12.91
CA ARG A 261 -16.75 -28.57 12.29
C ARG A 261 -16.95 -29.54 11.11
N ARG A 262 -15.90 -29.88 10.35
CA ARG A 262 -15.97 -30.93 9.32
C ARG A 262 -16.41 -32.26 9.95
N GLN A 263 -15.77 -32.65 11.05
CA GLN A 263 -16.12 -33.87 11.78
C GLN A 263 -17.54 -33.81 12.35
N LEU A 264 -17.98 -32.65 12.87
CA LEU A 264 -19.33 -32.47 13.41
C LEU A 264 -20.42 -32.70 12.34
N TRP A 265 -20.28 -32.08 11.16
CA TRP A 265 -21.26 -32.26 10.08
C TRP A 265 -21.19 -33.66 9.46
N ARG A 266 -20.01 -34.28 9.41
CA ARG A 266 -19.85 -35.68 9.01
C ARG A 266 -20.55 -36.64 9.98
N ALA A 267 -20.36 -36.46 11.28
CA ALA A 267 -20.98 -37.30 12.31
C ALA A 267 -22.52 -37.21 12.24
N LEU A 268 -23.05 -36.00 12.01
CA LEU A 268 -24.48 -35.80 11.79
C LEU A 268 -24.98 -36.52 10.52
N ALA A 269 -24.27 -36.37 9.40
CA ALA A 269 -24.63 -37.03 8.14
C ALA A 269 -24.64 -38.56 8.25
N LEU A 270 -23.64 -39.14 8.93
CA LEU A 270 -23.57 -40.58 9.19
C LEU A 270 -24.75 -41.07 10.03
N GLY A 271 -25.06 -40.34 11.11
CA GLY A 271 -26.20 -40.69 11.97
C GLY A 271 -27.53 -40.66 11.21
N ARG A 272 -27.72 -39.66 10.33
CA ARG A 272 -28.92 -39.53 9.47
C ARG A 272 -28.96 -40.50 8.30
N ALA A 273 -27.82 -41.09 7.92
CA ALA A 273 -27.72 -42.13 6.91
C ALA A 273 -27.96 -43.55 7.47
N GLY A 274 -28.25 -43.69 8.77
CA GLY A 274 -28.38 -44.99 9.43
C GLY A 274 -27.05 -45.62 9.85
N ARG A 275 -25.92 -44.91 9.70
CA ARG A 275 -24.56 -45.37 10.10
C ARG A 275 -24.26 -44.97 11.54
N GLY A 276 -25.09 -45.45 12.48
CA GLY A 276 -25.11 -45.01 13.87
C GLY A 276 -23.79 -45.24 14.63
N GLU A 277 -23.15 -46.39 14.44
CA GLU A 277 -21.89 -46.75 15.13
C GLU A 277 -20.75 -45.79 14.75
N GLU A 278 -20.56 -45.52 13.46
CA GLU A 278 -19.55 -44.59 12.96
C GLU A 278 -19.82 -43.15 13.45
N ALA A 279 -21.10 -42.76 13.50
CA ALA A 279 -21.49 -41.47 14.05
C ALA A 279 -21.13 -41.37 15.55
N GLN A 280 -21.43 -42.40 16.34
CA GLN A 280 -21.11 -42.44 17.77
C GLN A 280 -19.60 -42.36 18.03
N GLN A 281 -18.79 -43.07 17.26
CA GLN A 281 -17.33 -42.99 17.35
C GLN A 281 -16.81 -41.57 17.11
N LEU A 282 -17.31 -40.89 16.07
CA LEU A 282 -16.96 -39.50 15.79
C LEU A 282 -17.44 -38.53 16.88
N TRP A 283 -18.64 -38.72 17.41
CA TRP A 283 -19.14 -37.92 18.54
C TRP A 283 -18.27 -38.12 19.79
N GLY A 284 -17.85 -39.35 20.09
CA GLY A 284 -16.93 -39.67 21.19
C GLY A 284 -15.57 -39.00 21.03
N ALA A 285 -14.95 -39.12 19.85
CA ALA A 285 -13.68 -38.47 19.53
C ALA A 285 -13.77 -36.94 19.67
N LEU A 286 -14.85 -36.33 19.14
CA LEU A 286 -15.09 -34.89 19.28
C LEU A 286 -15.24 -34.47 20.74
N ALA A 287 -15.98 -35.22 21.55
CA ALA A 287 -16.19 -34.91 22.96
C ALA A 287 -14.89 -34.90 23.78
N GLN A 288 -13.92 -35.75 23.42
CA GLN A 288 -12.65 -35.88 24.14
C GLN A 288 -11.55 -34.95 23.60
N GLN A 289 -11.43 -34.82 22.29
CA GLN A 289 -10.25 -34.24 21.64
C GLN A 289 -10.39 -32.76 21.30
N THR A 290 -11.63 -32.25 21.16
CA THR A 290 -11.82 -30.86 20.74
C THR A 290 -11.59 -29.87 21.88
N ARG A 291 -10.85 -28.80 21.58
CA ARG A 291 -10.73 -27.63 22.49
C ARG A 291 -11.92 -26.66 22.36
N ASP A 292 -12.74 -26.84 21.33
CA ASP A 292 -13.94 -26.02 21.10
C ASP A 292 -15.05 -26.42 22.09
N ARG A 293 -15.37 -25.51 23.01
CA ARG A 293 -16.37 -25.75 24.06
C ARG A 293 -17.77 -25.99 23.50
N VAL A 294 -18.14 -25.34 22.41
CA VAL A 294 -19.47 -25.48 21.79
C VAL A 294 -19.54 -26.81 21.06
N ALA A 295 -18.55 -27.14 20.24
CA ALA A 295 -18.50 -28.44 19.56
C ALA A 295 -18.47 -29.60 20.56
N ARG A 296 -17.70 -29.47 21.65
CA ARG A 296 -17.67 -30.46 22.75
C ARG A 296 -19.04 -30.62 23.39
N ALA A 297 -19.71 -29.51 23.71
CA ALA A 297 -21.04 -29.54 24.31
C ALA A 297 -22.07 -30.17 23.36
N VAL A 298 -22.01 -29.88 22.05
CA VAL A 298 -22.88 -30.51 21.05
C VAL A 298 -22.62 -32.01 20.97
N ALA A 299 -21.36 -32.44 20.95
CA ALA A 299 -20.97 -33.85 20.89
C ALA A 299 -21.43 -34.64 22.12
N LEU A 300 -21.11 -34.17 23.34
CA LEU A 300 -21.56 -34.78 24.59
C LEU A 300 -23.08 -34.92 24.64
N ARG A 301 -23.80 -33.87 24.26
CA ARG A 301 -25.25 -33.88 24.24
C ARG A 301 -25.84 -34.88 23.23
N ARG A 302 -25.20 -35.09 22.07
CA ARG A 302 -25.63 -36.10 21.06
C ARG A 302 -25.30 -37.52 21.51
N LEU A 303 -24.29 -37.71 22.37
CA LEU A 303 -24.02 -39.00 23.02
C LEU A 303 -25.07 -39.33 24.09
N GLU A 304 -25.47 -38.34 24.91
CA GLU A 304 -26.51 -38.52 25.96
C GLU A 304 -27.89 -38.86 25.39
N ARG A 305 -28.21 -38.29 24.23
CA ARG A 305 -29.45 -38.54 23.48
C ARG A 305 -29.10 -38.73 22.01
N PRO A 306 -28.84 -39.98 21.59
CA PRO A 306 -28.61 -40.29 20.19
C PRO A 306 -29.78 -39.81 19.36
N ASP A 307 -29.49 -39.27 18.17
CA ASP A 307 -30.54 -39.05 17.19
C ASP A 307 -31.26 -40.37 16.96
N ALA A 308 -32.59 -40.38 17.06
CA ALA A 308 -33.36 -41.55 16.69
C ALA A 308 -32.92 -41.95 15.27
N VAL A 309 -32.46 -43.19 15.10
CA VAL A 309 -32.05 -43.72 13.80
C VAL A 309 -33.26 -43.55 12.87
N ARG A 310 -33.20 -42.54 12.01
CA ARG A 310 -34.20 -42.33 10.96
C ARG A 310 -33.64 -42.92 9.68
N ALA A 311 -34.49 -43.62 8.93
CA ALA A 311 -34.14 -44.02 7.57
C ALA A 311 -33.65 -42.79 6.78
N PRO A 312 -32.70 -42.96 5.86
CA PRO A 312 -32.27 -41.88 4.98
C PRO A 312 -33.49 -41.23 4.34
N ALA A 313 -33.48 -39.90 4.24
CA ALA A 313 -34.59 -39.19 3.61
C ALA A 313 -34.79 -39.71 2.17
N THR A 314 -35.99 -40.21 1.87
CA THR A 314 -36.36 -40.57 0.50
C THR A 314 -36.42 -39.28 -0.32
N LEU A 315 -35.56 -39.18 -1.33
CA LEU A 315 -35.50 -38.02 -2.20
C LEU A 315 -36.61 -38.12 -3.23
N ASP A 316 -37.58 -37.22 -3.16
CA ASP A 316 -38.43 -36.97 -4.31
C ASP A 316 -37.61 -36.35 -5.47
N GLU A 317 -38.21 -36.27 -6.66
CA GLU A 317 -37.56 -35.72 -7.85
C GLU A 317 -37.10 -34.25 -7.66
N GLY A 318 -37.79 -33.47 -6.82
CA GLY A 318 -37.47 -32.07 -6.54
C GLY A 318 -36.21 -31.91 -5.68
N LEU A 319 -36.16 -32.61 -4.56
CA LEU A 319 -35.03 -32.69 -3.64
C LEU A 319 -33.79 -33.27 -4.34
N GLY A 320 -33.97 -34.32 -5.15
CA GLY A 320 -32.90 -34.91 -5.96
C GLY A 320 -32.26 -33.89 -6.90
N ARG A 321 -33.08 -33.13 -7.65
CA ARG A 321 -32.60 -32.05 -8.54
C ARG A 321 -31.86 -30.95 -7.77
N LEU A 322 -32.37 -30.55 -6.60
CA LEU A 322 -31.73 -29.52 -5.79
C LEU A 322 -30.35 -29.96 -5.29
N VAL A 323 -30.20 -31.21 -4.83
CA VAL A 323 -28.92 -31.76 -4.39
C VAL A 323 -27.88 -31.71 -5.52
N VAL A 324 -28.26 -32.15 -6.73
CA VAL A 324 -27.39 -32.10 -7.91
C VAL A 324 -26.96 -30.67 -8.22
N LEU A 325 -27.91 -29.73 -8.26
CA LEU A 325 -27.61 -28.33 -8.55
C LEU A 325 -26.68 -27.71 -7.49
N VAL A 326 -26.96 -27.95 -6.21
CA VAL A 326 -26.15 -27.45 -5.09
C VAL A 326 -24.71 -27.94 -5.22
N MET A 327 -24.52 -29.22 -5.55
CA MET A 327 -23.18 -29.78 -5.74
C MET A 327 -22.49 -29.21 -6.98
N GLN A 328 -23.19 -29.08 -8.11
CA GLN A 328 -22.64 -28.44 -9.31
C GLN A 328 -22.15 -27.00 -9.01
N ARG A 329 -22.96 -26.20 -8.30
CA ARG A 329 -22.63 -24.81 -7.94
C ARG A 329 -21.61 -24.68 -6.81
N ALA A 330 -21.42 -25.72 -5.99
CA ALA A 330 -20.41 -25.73 -4.94
C ALA A 330 -19.03 -26.10 -5.48
N LEU A 331 -18.98 -27.01 -6.45
CA LEU A 331 -17.75 -27.50 -7.08
C LEU A 331 -17.34 -26.64 -8.29
N ALA A 332 -18.19 -25.72 -8.75
CA ALA A 332 -17.86 -24.78 -9.82
C ALA A 332 -16.62 -23.93 -9.46
N PRO A 333 -15.65 -23.78 -10.38
CA PRO A 333 -14.46 -22.96 -10.15
C PRO A 333 -14.84 -21.49 -9.95
N ARG A 334 -14.61 -20.94 -8.74
CA ARG A 334 -14.82 -19.52 -8.43
C ARG A 334 -13.52 -18.73 -8.54
N VAL A 335 -13.60 -17.56 -9.16
CA VAL A 335 -12.45 -16.72 -9.54
C VAL A 335 -12.34 -15.52 -8.60
N LEU A 336 -12.21 -15.79 -7.32
CA LEU A 336 -11.98 -14.74 -6.34
C LEU A 336 -10.89 -15.21 -5.40
N PRO A 337 -9.95 -14.32 -5.03
CA PRO A 337 -8.87 -14.67 -4.14
C PRO A 337 -9.46 -15.00 -2.77
N GLN A 338 -9.54 -16.30 -2.47
CA GLN A 338 -9.82 -16.78 -1.12
C GLN A 338 -8.72 -16.25 -0.20
N SER A 339 -9.08 -15.33 0.69
CA SER A 339 -8.17 -14.54 1.52
C SER A 339 -7.68 -15.25 2.78
N GLU A 340 -7.50 -16.58 2.74
CA GLU A 340 -7.17 -17.36 3.95
C GLU A 340 -5.78 -18.03 3.94
N GLY A 341 -4.98 -17.85 2.88
CA GLY A 341 -3.58 -18.34 2.82
C GLY A 341 -2.51 -17.28 3.16
N PRO A 342 -1.29 -17.68 3.55
CA PRO A 342 -0.13 -16.79 3.70
C PRO A 342 0.09 -15.95 2.43
N ILE A 343 0.40 -14.67 2.60
CA ILE A 343 0.50 -13.66 1.52
C ILE A 343 1.38 -14.13 0.35
N TRP A 344 2.51 -14.76 0.64
CA TRP A 344 3.50 -15.27 -0.34
C TRP A 344 2.93 -16.37 -1.25
N GLN A 345 1.85 -17.04 -0.85
CA GLN A 345 1.23 -18.11 -1.64
C GLN A 345 0.27 -17.59 -2.71
N VAL A 346 -0.16 -16.33 -2.62
CA VAL A 346 -1.21 -15.73 -3.45
C VAL A 346 -0.65 -14.75 -4.49
N ALA A 347 0.46 -14.07 -4.19
CA ALA A 347 1.07 -13.08 -5.08
C ALA A 347 2.62 -13.09 -4.99
N PRO A 348 3.29 -14.17 -5.43
CA PRO A 348 4.74 -14.31 -5.31
C PRO A 348 5.54 -13.26 -6.09
N ALA A 349 5.10 -12.85 -7.29
CA ALA A 349 5.81 -11.85 -8.06
C ALA A 349 5.73 -10.46 -7.41
N ALA A 350 4.55 -10.10 -6.89
CA ALA A 350 4.37 -8.85 -6.14
C ALA A 350 5.21 -8.81 -4.86
N VAL A 351 5.28 -9.93 -4.13
CA VAL A 351 6.15 -10.04 -2.94
C VAL A 351 7.62 -9.94 -3.34
N GLY A 352 8.05 -10.62 -4.41
CA GLY A 352 9.42 -10.50 -4.93
C GLY A 352 9.78 -9.06 -5.29
N MET A 353 8.85 -8.34 -5.94
CA MET A 353 9.00 -6.93 -6.28
C MET A 353 9.03 -6.04 -5.02
N LEU A 354 8.24 -6.35 -4.00
CA LEU A 354 8.29 -5.63 -2.73
C LEU A 354 9.66 -5.79 -2.05
N LEU A 355 10.16 -7.02 -1.97
CA LEU A 355 11.49 -7.31 -1.41
C LEU A 355 12.60 -6.63 -2.22
N ALA A 356 12.43 -6.54 -3.54
CA ALA A 356 13.30 -5.76 -4.41
C ALA A 356 13.40 -4.30 -4.00
N LEU A 357 12.26 -3.61 -3.86
CA LEU A 357 12.24 -2.20 -3.48
C LEU A 357 12.91 -1.97 -2.12
N VAL A 358 12.63 -2.83 -1.14
CA VAL A 358 13.20 -2.74 0.20
C VAL A 358 14.71 -3.01 0.19
N GLY A 359 15.17 -4.03 -0.55
CA GLY A 359 16.58 -4.39 -0.64
C GLY A 359 17.41 -3.32 -1.34
N VAL A 360 16.93 -2.79 -2.46
CA VAL A 360 17.57 -1.67 -3.17
C VAL A 360 17.66 -0.45 -2.24
N TYR A 361 16.58 -0.12 -1.55
CA TYR A 361 16.58 1.00 -0.63
C TYR A 361 17.56 0.85 0.54
N ALA A 362 17.65 -0.34 1.13
CA ALA A 362 18.63 -0.63 2.17
C ALA A 362 20.07 -0.44 1.66
N ALA A 363 20.36 -0.91 0.44
CA ALA A 363 21.66 -0.70 -0.19
C ALA A 363 21.94 0.80 -0.44
N GLN A 364 20.95 1.56 -0.93
CA GLN A 364 21.07 3.02 -1.09
C GLN A 364 21.43 3.70 0.24
N ARG A 365 20.78 3.33 1.35
CA ARG A 365 21.07 3.90 2.68
C ARG A 365 22.43 3.49 3.22
N GLY A 366 22.86 2.26 2.96
CA GLY A 366 24.22 1.81 3.29
C GLY A 366 25.29 2.59 2.55
N LEU A 367 25.08 2.89 1.26
CA LEU A 367 26.00 3.71 0.46
C LEU A 367 26.03 5.17 0.94
N ALA A 368 24.88 5.75 1.27
CA ALA A 368 24.77 7.12 1.75
C ALA A 368 25.53 7.37 3.08
N ALA A 369 25.80 6.32 3.86
CA ALA A 369 26.59 6.41 5.09
C ALA A 369 28.08 6.67 4.85
N LEU A 370 28.57 6.50 3.63
CA LEU A 370 29.97 6.75 3.27
C LEU A 370 30.15 8.23 2.87
N PRO A 371 31.19 8.94 3.37
CA PRO A 371 31.37 10.38 3.14
C PRO A 371 31.39 10.80 1.66
N ARG A 372 31.95 9.96 0.78
CA ARG A 372 32.01 10.19 -0.68
C ARG A 372 30.63 10.14 -1.38
N TRP A 373 29.58 9.66 -0.71
CA TRP A 373 28.23 9.49 -1.24
C TRP A 373 27.16 10.17 -0.36
N ALA A 374 27.56 11.15 0.47
CA ALA A 374 26.67 11.82 1.41
C ALA A 374 25.58 12.66 0.71
N ASP A 375 25.81 13.11 -0.54
CA ASP A 375 24.84 13.81 -1.35
C ASP A 375 23.81 12.83 -1.96
N GLU A 376 22.55 12.94 -1.51
CA GLU A 376 21.47 12.04 -1.93
C GLU A 376 21.14 12.18 -3.42
N GLY A 377 21.17 13.40 -3.99
CA GLY A 377 20.86 13.63 -5.41
C GLY A 377 21.86 12.93 -6.33
N TRP A 378 23.15 13.11 -6.04
CA TRP A 378 24.23 12.46 -6.76
C TRP A 378 24.26 10.94 -6.58
N LEU A 379 23.99 10.46 -5.37
CA LEU A 379 23.86 9.02 -5.12
C LEU A 379 22.73 8.44 -5.97
N LEU A 380 21.55 9.06 -5.97
CA LEU A 380 20.40 8.61 -6.76
C LEU A 380 20.70 8.64 -8.27
N LEU A 381 21.32 9.71 -8.77
CA LEU A 381 21.72 9.79 -10.17
C LEU A 381 22.66 8.64 -10.55
N ARG A 382 23.63 8.31 -9.71
CA ARG A 382 24.58 7.22 -9.99
C ARG A 382 23.94 5.85 -9.92
N CYS A 383 23.01 5.66 -9.00
CA CYS A 383 22.22 4.44 -8.89
C CYS A 383 21.21 4.26 -10.04
N GLY A 384 21.07 5.24 -10.94
CA GLY A 384 20.21 5.12 -12.12
C GLY A 384 18.86 5.84 -12.02
N ALA A 385 18.78 6.94 -11.26
CA ALA A 385 17.59 7.79 -11.24
C ALA A 385 17.23 8.30 -12.65
N ASN A 386 15.94 8.60 -12.83
CA ASN A 386 15.43 9.15 -14.07
C ASN A 386 15.90 10.59 -14.15
N PHE A 387 16.70 10.88 -15.17
CA PHE A 387 17.28 12.19 -15.41
C PHE A 387 17.17 12.46 -16.91
N PRO A 388 16.20 13.29 -17.36
CA PRO A 388 15.83 13.41 -18.76
C PRO A 388 17.00 13.58 -19.74
N PRO A 389 18.04 14.40 -19.45
CA PRO A 389 19.19 14.56 -20.35
C PRO A 389 19.96 13.27 -20.63
N LEU A 390 19.93 12.29 -19.71
CA LEU A 390 20.56 10.98 -19.91
C LEU A 390 19.53 9.90 -20.29
N SER A 391 18.35 9.91 -19.66
CA SER A 391 17.29 8.93 -19.87
C SER A 391 16.71 8.95 -21.29
N LEU A 392 16.60 10.14 -21.90
CA LEU A 392 16.10 10.30 -23.28
C LEU A 392 17.24 10.23 -24.32
N GLY A 393 18.48 10.05 -23.86
CA GLY A 393 19.68 10.02 -24.70
C GLY A 393 20.50 8.76 -24.48
N ALA A 394 21.74 8.93 -24.02
CA ALA A 394 22.74 7.88 -23.96
C ALA A 394 22.45 6.76 -22.94
N GLN A 395 21.54 6.96 -21.98
CA GLN A 395 21.33 6.04 -20.85
C GLN A 395 19.84 5.67 -20.64
N PRO A 396 19.16 5.06 -21.64
CA PRO A 396 17.72 4.77 -21.57
C PRO A 396 17.33 3.72 -20.53
N TRP A 397 18.29 2.90 -20.06
CA TRP A 397 18.05 1.96 -18.95
C TRP A 397 17.60 2.67 -17.66
N ARG A 398 17.89 3.97 -17.52
CA ARG A 398 17.41 4.82 -16.42
C ARG A 398 15.89 4.86 -16.32
N LEU A 399 15.17 4.69 -17.43
CA LEU A 399 13.70 4.63 -17.46
C LEU A 399 13.15 3.42 -16.70
N LEU A 400 13.95 2.37 -16.50
CA LEU A 400 13.56 1.21 -15.70
C LEU A 400 14.16 1.25 -14.29
N THR A 401 15.45 1.57 -14.17
CA THR A 401 16.16 1.49 -12.88
C THR A 401 15.63 2.46 -11.84
N ASN A 402 15.17 3.65 -12.25
CA ASN A 402 14.62 4.66 -11.33
C ASN A 402 13.42 4.15 -10.52
N ALA A 403 12.63 3.22 -11.08
CA ALA A 403 11.44 2.68 -10.42
C ALA A 403 11.77 1.85 -9.16
N PHE A 404 13.02 1.43 -9.01
CA PHE A 404 13.50 0.68 -7.85
C PHE A 404 14.12 1.58 -6.79
N LEU A 405 14.58 2.76 -7.18
CA LEU A 405 15.19 3.72 -6.28
C LEU A 405 14.13 4.46 -5.49
N HIS A 406 14.41 4.73 -4.22
CA HIS A 406 13.57 5.60 -3.40
C HIS A 406 14.43 6.64 -2.70
N GLY A 407 13.91 7.86 -2.62
CA GLY A 407 14.53 8.99 -1.94
C GLY A 407 13.50 9.77 -1.13
N GLY A 408 13.99 10.79 -0.42
CA GLY A 408 13.14 11.73 0.32
C GLY A 408 13.05 11.44 1.83
N PRO A 409 12.44 12.38 2.56
CA PRO A 409 12.50 12.43 4.03
C PRO A 409 11.73 11.29 4.72
N TYR A 410 12.29 10.80 5.83
CA TYR A 410 11.66 9.84 6.76
C TYR A 410 11.18 8.51 6.13
N HIS A 411 11.77 8.08 5.01
CA HIS A 411 11.45 6.81 4.34
C HIS A 411 10.00 6.65 3.86
N LEU A 412 9.18 7.72 3.96
CA LEU A 412 7.74 7.67 3.70
C LEU A 412 7.42 7.29 2.26
N HIS A 413 8.22 7.76 1.30
CA HIS A 413 8.03 7.43 -0.11
C HIS A 413 8.09 5.91 -0.35
N LEU A 414 9.11 5.23 0.20
CA LEU A 414 9.18 3.76 0.12
C LEU A 414 8.00 3.12 0.86
N ALA A 415 7.66 3.60 2.06
CA ALA A 415 6.58 3.02 2.85
C ALA A 415 5.23 3.03 2.11
N PHE A 416 4.88 4.17 1.48
CA PHE A 416 3.66 4.29 0.68
C PHE A 416 3.68 3.40 -0.57
N ASN A 417 4.79 3.37 -1.31
CA ASN A 417 4.91 2.52 -2.50
C ASN A 417 4.89 1.03 -2.14
N ALA A 418 5.57 0.63 -1.06
CA ALA A 418 5.56 -0.72 -0.53
C ALA A 418 4.15 -1.16 -0.13
N TYR A 419 3.41 -0.30 0.58
CA TYR A 419 2.03 -0.58 0.98
C TYR A 419 1.09 -0.67 -0.23
N ALA A 420 1.19 0.26 -1.18
CA ALA A 420 0.38 0.25 -2.39
C ALA A 420 0.67 -0.97 -3.27
N LEU A 421 1.94 -1.33 -3.46
CA LEU A 421 2.36 -2.53 -4.19
C LEU A 421 1.86 -3.80 -3.50
N TYR A 422 1.92 -3.86 -2.17
CA TYR A 422 1.39 -4.98 -1.41
C TYR A 422 -0.12 -5.17 -1.65
N LEU A 423 -0.91 -4.09 -1.57
CA LEU A 423 -2.36 -4.17 -1.79
C LEU A 423 -2.71 -4.50 -3.25
N LEU A 424 -2.14 -3.75 -4.19
CA LEU A 424 -2.47 -3.89 -5.61
C LEU A 424 -1.91 -5.16 -6.21
N GLY A 425 -0.71 -5.59 -5.81
CA GLY A 425 -0.13 -6.86 -6.24
C GLY A 425 -0.97 -8.06 -5.83
N ARG A 426 -1.45 -8.09 -4.57
CA ARG A 426 -2.38 -9.13 -4.09
C ARG A 426 -3.72 -9.15 -4.82
N MET A 427 -4.14 -8.02 -5.36
CA MET A 427 -5.39 -7.91 -6.10
C MET A 427 -5.19 -8.29 -7.59
N THR A 428 -4.12 -7.82 -8.21
CA THR A 428 -3.91 -7.89 -9.67
C THR A 428 -3.15 -9.13 -10.11
N GLU A 429 -2.20 -9.66 -9.34
CA GLU A 429 -1.47 -10.87 -9.72
C GLU A 429 -2.40 -12.08 -9.90
N PRO A 430 -3.41 -12.33 -9.04
CA PRO A 430 -4.40 -13.39 -9.29
C PRO A 430 -5.27 -13.19 -10.53
N MET A 431 -5.44 -11.95 -11.02
CA MET A 431 -6.26 -11.64 -12.21
C MET A 431 -5.49 -11.86 -13.52
N TYR A 432 -4.16 -11.84 -13.47
CA TYR A 432 -3.29 -11.89 -14.64
C TYR A 432 -2.33 -13.09 -14.65
N GLY A 433 -2.03 -13.65 -13.48
CA GLY A 433 -0.93 -14.59 -13.28
C GLY A 433 0.43 -13.90 -13.40
N TRP A 434 1.44 -14.43 -12.69
CA TRP A 434 2.77 -13.81 -12.58
C TRP A 434 3.44 -13.52 -13.94
N ARG A 435 3.27 -14.40 -14.93
CA ARG A 435 3.89 -14.29 -16.27
C ARG A 435 3.46 -13.06 -17.04
N ARG A 436 2.25 -12.58 -16.77
CA ARG A 436 1.66 -11.40 -17.42
C ARG A 436 1.74 -10.19 -16.52
N TRP A 437 1.62 -10.42 -15.21
CA TRP A 437 1.73 -9.39 -14.19
C TRP A 437 3.11 -8.71 -14.20
N VAL A 438 4.22 -9.47 -14.29
CA VAL A 438 5.58 -8.91 -14.31
C VAL A 438 5.79 -7.97 -15.50
N PRO A 439 5.49 -8.36 -16.76
CA PRO A 439 5.53 -7.43 -17.89
C PRO A 439 4.66 -6.18 -17.72
N ILE A 440 3.45 -6.32 -17.17
CA ILE A 440 2.58 -5.16 -16.89
C ILE A 440 3.30 -4.18 -15.95
N TYR A 441 3.85 -4.66 -14.83
CA TYR A 441 4.57 -3.82 -13.88
C TYR A 441 5.78 -3.12 -14.53
N VAL A 442 6.61 -3.87 -15.26
CA VAL A 442 7.85 -3.36 -15.88
C VAL A 442 7.53 -2.35 -16.99
N LEU A 443 6.56 -2.64 -17.86
CA LEU A 443 6.15 -1.71 -18.92
C LEU A 443 5.56 -0.43 -18.33
N SER A 444 4.75 -0.53 -17.26
CA SER A 444 4.23 0.64 -16.55
C SER A 444 5.32 1.47 -15.88
N ALA A 445 6.37 0.84 -15.34
CA ALA A 445 7.54 1.56 -14.83
C ALA A 445 8.20 2.39 -15.94
N CYS A 446 8.47 1.77 -17.10
CA CYS A 446 9.07 2.45 -18.25
C CYS A 446 8.18 3.54 -18.82
N GLY A 447 6.88 3.26 -19.01
CA GLY A 447 5.92 4.21 -19.56
C GLY A 447 5.68 5.42 -18.65
N GLY A 448 5.62 5.19 -17.33
CA GLY A 448 5.59 6.27 -16.35
C GLY A 448 6.88 7.10 -16.37
N SER A 449 8.05 6.44 -16.39
CA SER A 449 9.33 7.15 -16.42
C SER A 449 9.56 7.92 -17.71
N LEU A 450 9.06 7.41 -18.84
CA LEU A 450 9.11 8.12 -20.13
C LEU A 450 8.21 9.36 -20.11
N ALA A 451 6.98 9.24 -19.60
CA ALA A 451 6.07 10.38 -19.45
C ALA A 451 6.63 11.42 -18.46
N SER A 452 7.23 10.97 -17.35
CA SER A 452 7.98 11.81 -16.41
C SER A 452 9.13 12.54 -17.11
N ALA A 453 9.93 11.84 -17.91
CA ALA A 453 11.07 12.46 -18.57
C ALA A 453 10.67 13.45 -19.68
N ALA A 454 9.55 13.19 -20.36
CA ALA A 454 9.08 14.01 -21.48
C ALA A 454 8.21 15.20 -21.04
N LEU A 455 7.42 15.05 -19.98
CA LEU A 455 6.37 15.99 -19.57
C LEU A 455 6.45 16.41 -18.10
N GLY A 456 7.29 15.73 -17.30
CA GLY A 456 7.45 15.99 -15.87
C GLY A 456 8.21 17.28 -15.59
N ARG A 457 7.97 17.84 -14.40
CA ARG A 457 8.60 19.09 -13.94
C ARG A 457 9.91 18.86 -13.19
N ALA A 458 10.09 17.68 -12.61
CA ALA A 458 11.26 17.35 -11.81
C ALA A 458 12.44 16.94 -12.70
N LEU A 459 13.60 17.55 -12.47
CA LEU A 459 14.81 17.23 -13.21
C LEU A 459 15.38 15.85 -12.83
N LEU A 460 15.14 15.40 -11.59
CA LEU A 460 15.55 14.09 -11.08
C LEU A 460 14.33 13.39 -10.46
N SER A 461 14.03 12.18 -10.91
CA SER A 461 12.87 11.42 -10.44
C SER A 461 13.24 9.96 -10.11
N VAL A 462 12.63 9.43 -9.04
CA VAL A 462 12.80 8.06 -8.55
C VAL A 462 11.48 7.55 -7.97
N GLY A 463 11.28 6.24 -7.95
CA GLY A 463 10.20 5.59 -7.21
C GLY A 463 9.30 4.70 -8.07
N ALA A 464 8.73 3.69 -7.43
CA ALA A 464 7.88 2.69 -8.08
C ALA A 464 6.48 3.20 -8.48
N SER A 465 6.15 4.45 -8.16
CA SER A 465 4.77 4.95 -8.20
C SER A 465 4.15 4.92 -9.61
N GLY A 466 4.92 5.14 -10.68
CA GLY A 466 4.44 4.96 -12.06
C GLY A 466 4.04 3.51 -12.37
N ALA A 467 4.82 2.53 -11.92
CA ALA A 467 4.48 1.11 -12.05
C ALA A 467 3.21 0.75 -11.27
N ILE A 468 3.08 1.29 -10.06
CA ILE A 468 1.91 1.11 -9.17
C ILE A 468 0.65 1.74 -9.79
N SER A 469 0.74 2.94 -10.37
CA SER A 469 -0.35 3.55 -11.14
C SER A 469 -0.72 2.70 -12.35
N GLY A 470 0.25 2.05 -12.99
CA GLY A 470 -0.03 1.05 -14.02
C GLY A 470 -0.83 -0.15 -13.54
N LEU A 471 -0.53 -0.67 -12.34
CA LEU A 471 -1.34 -1.73 -11.73
C LEU A 471 -2.78 -1.27 -11.44
N LEU A 472 -3.00 0.01 -11.09
CA LEU A 472 -4.36 0.58 -10.98
C LEU A 472 -5.08 0.54 -12.35
N GLY A 473 -4.40 0.92 -13.43
CA GLY A 473 -4.94 0.86 -14.79
C GLY A 473 -5.28 -0.56 -15.22
N ALA A 474 -4.38 -1.52 -14.98
CA ALA A 474 -4.62 -2.93 -15.24
C ALA A 474 -5.79 -3.48 -14.40
N ALA A 475 -5.91 -3.09 -13.13
CA ALA A 475 -7.03 -3.50 -12.28
C ALA A 475 -8.37 -3.02 -12.83
N VAL A 476 -8.45 -1.76 -13.29
CA VAL A 476 -9.66 -1.21 -13.92
C VAL A 476 -10.03 -2.05 -15.16
N VAL A 477 -9.06 -2.35 -16.02
CA VAL A 477 -9.29 -3.18 -17.21
C VAL A 477 -9.73 -4.60 -16.84
N ALA A 478 -9.14 -5.21 -15.82
CA ALA A 478 -9.54 -6.52 -15.33
C ALA A 478 -11.01 -6.54 -14.89
N LEU A 479 -11.47 -5.54 -14.14
CA LEU A 479 -12.87 -5.42 -13.72
C LEU A 479 -13.85 -5.13 -14.87
N LEU A 480 -13.36 -4.58 -15.98
CA LEU A 480 -14.16 -4.36 -17.18
C LEU A 480 -14.25 -5.63 -18.05
N ARG A 481 -13.20 -6.44 -18.12
CA ARG A 481 -13.15 -7.65 -18.95
C ARG A 481 -13.65 -8.92 -18.25
N LEU A 482 -13.49 -9.04 -16.93
CA LEU A 482 -13.98 -10.18 -16.15
C LEU A 482 -15.44 -10.01 -15.69
N ARG A 483 -16.25 -9.26 -16.47
CA ARG A 483 -17.69 -9.10 -16.22
C ARG A 483 -18.35 -10.49 -16.24
N GLY A 484 -19.16 -10.78 -15.23
CA GLY A 484 -19.84 -12.08 -15.06
C GLY A 484 -19.06 -13.13 -14.25
N TYR A 485 -17.74 -12.98 -14.08
CA TYR A 485 -16.93 -13.86 -13.21
C TYR A 485 -16.81 -13.34 -11.77
N VAL A 486 -17.10 -12.05 -11.58
CA VAL A 486 -17.05 -11.32 -10.32
C VAL A 486 -18.46 -10.81 -10.00
N PRO A 487 -18.96 -10.96 -8.75
CA PRO A 487 -20.28 -10.45 -8.38
C PRO A 487 -20.43 -8.96 -8.67
N GLU A 488 -21.52 -8.60 -9.33
CA GLU A 488 -21.71 -7.27 -9.92
C GLU A 488 -21.63 -6.13 -8.88
N GLY A 489 -22.22 -6.30 -7.71
CA GLY A 489 -22.19 -5.31 -6.63
C GLY A 489 -20.80 -5.14 -6.02
N TRP A 490 -19.98 -6.19 -5.94
CA TRP A 490 -18.58 -6.07 -5.52
C TRP A 490 -17.74 -5.39 -6.59
N ARG A 491 -17.90 -5.80 -7.85
CA ARG A 491 -17.21 -5.24 -9.02
C ARG A 491 -17.44 -3.73 -9.13
N GLN A 492 -18.69 -3.27 -9.01
CA GLN A 492 -19.04 -1.86 -9.05
C GLN A 492 -18.40 -1.06 -7.91
N ARG A 493 -18.46 -1.57 -6.67
CA ARG A 493 -17.85 -0.91 -5.51
C ARG A 493 -16.34 -0.80 -5.65
N LEU A 494 -15.68 -1.88 -6.06
CA LEU A 494 -14.24 -1.89 -6.26
C LEU A 494 -13.84 -0.95 -7.41
N PHE A 495 -14.58 -0.96 -8.51
CA PHE A 495 -14.35 -0.04 -9.63
C PHE A 495 -14.44 1.43 -9.18
N ILE A 496 -15.49 1.81 -8.44
CA ILE A 496 -15.62 3.16 -7.89
C ILE A 496 -14.44 3.48 -6.95
N ASN A 497 -14.07 2.55 -6.07
CA ASN A 497 -12.94 2.76 -5.15
C ASN A 497 -11.62 2.98 -5.92
N LEU A 498 -11.36 2.24 -7.00
CA LEU A 498 -10.18 2.43 -7.83
C LEU A 498 -10.19 3.81 -8.49
N LEU A 499 -11.33 4.26 -9.01
CA LEU A 499 -11.45 5.61 -9.58
C LEU A 499 -11.23 6.70 -8.53
N VAL A 500 -11.74 6.51 -7.31
CA VAL A 500 -11.49 7.45 -6.19
C VAL A 500 -10.01 7.49 -5.83
N VAL A 501 -9.34 6.34 -5.76
CA VAL A 501 -7.90 6.27 -5.47
C VAL A 501 -7.07 6.97 -6.57
N ILE A 502 -7.40 6.73 -7.85
CA ILE A 502 -6.75 7.40 -8.97
C ILE A 502 -6.99 8.92 -8.90
N GLY A 503 -8.23 9.35 -8.65
CA GLY A 503 -8.56 10.77 -8.51
C GLY A 503 -7.82 11.44 -7.36
N MET A 504 -7.77 10.78 -6.19
CA MET A 504 -7.01 11.28 -5.03
C MET A 504 -5.52 11.37 -5.33
N GLN A 505 -4.92 10.35 -5.96
CA GLN A 505 -3.51 10.37 -6.36
C GLN A 505 -3.19 11.61 -7.21
N LEU A 506 -3.99 11.88 -8.24
CA LEU A 506 -3.77 13.02 -9.14
C LEU A 506 -3.96 14.36 -8.45
N VAL A 507 -4.99 14.50 -7.59
CA VAL A 507 -5.24 15.73 -6.82
C VAL A 507 -4.08 16.02 -5.87
N ILE A 508 -3.58 15.00 -5.16
CA ILE A 508 -2.42 15.16 -4.27
C ILE A 508 -1.18 15.57 -5.09
N GLY A 509 -0.98 14.99 -6.27
CA GLY A 509 0.12 15.37 -7.15
C GLY A 509 0.02 16.77 -7.76
N LEU A 510 -1.16 17.39 -7.77
CA LEU A 510 -1.30 18.81 -8.11
C LEU A 510 -0.88 19.75 -6.98
N GLN A 511 -0.88 19.26 -5.74
CA GLN A 511 -0.61 20.06 -4.53
C GLN A 511 0.81 19.87 -3.98
N VAL A 512 1.48 18.78 -4.35
CA VAL A 512 2.79 18.39 -3.82
C VAL A 512 3.77 18.29 -4.97
N ASP A 513 4.68 19.25 -5.08
CA ASP A 513 5.67 19.30 -6.17
C ASP A 513 6.61 18.08 -6.23
N LEU A 514 6.75 17.35 -5.13
CA LEU A 514 7.51 16.10 -5.06
C LEU A 514 6.80 14.90 -5.72
N ILE A 515 5.53 15.05 -6.13
CA ILE A 515 4.73 13.98 -6.72
C ILE A 515 4.56 14.21 -8.22
N ASP A 516 5.02 13.24 -9.00
CA ASP A 516 5.04 13.33 -10.45
C ASP A 516 3.76 12.78 -11.10
N ASN A 517 2.83 13.70 -11.40
CA ASN A 517 1.59 13.35 -12.11
C ASN A 517 1.81 12.84 -13.54
N ALA A 518 2.89 13.27 -14.22
CA ALA A 518 3.20 12.75 -15.55
C ALA A 518 3.59 11.28 -15.47
N ALA A 519 4.37 10.91 -14.45
CA ALA A 519 4.69 9.51 -14.17
C ALA A 519 3.46 8.67 -13.87
N HIS A 520 2.53 9.19 -13.06
CA HIS A 520 1.30 8.48 -12.70
C HIS A 520 0.38 8.27 -13.91
N LEU A 521 0.17 9.30 -14.73
CA LEU A 521 -0.66 9.21 -15.94
C LEU A 521 -0.04 8.29 -16.99
N GLY A 522 1.27 8.41 -17.25
CA GLY A 522 1.97 7.55 -18.21
C GLY A 522 1.98 6.09 -17.76
N GLY A 523 2.20 5.85 -16.46
CA GLY A 523 2.11 4.52 -15.86
C GLY A 523 0.72 3.92 -15.97
N LEU A 524 -0.32 4.69 -15.59
CA LEU A 524 -1.73 4.31 -15.65
C LEU A 524 -2.15 3.91 -17.06
N ALA A 525 -1.84 4.74 -18.07
CA ALA A 525 -2.18 4.48 -19.47
C ALA A 525 -1.46 3.22 -19.99
N THR A 526 -0.15 3.10 -19.72
CA THR A 526 0.65 1.96 -20.14
C THR A 526 0.17 0.66 -19.50
N GLY A 527 -0.15 0.71 -18.20
CA GLY A 527 -0.66 -0.46 -17.46
C GLY A 527 -2.06 -0.88 -17.88
N ALA A 528 -2.94 0.08 -18.18
CA ALA A 528 -4.25 -0.22 -18.77
C ALA A 528 -4.11 -0.91 -20.14
N LEU A 529 -3.25 -0.38 -21.01
CA LEU A 529 -2.99 -0.99 -22.32
C LEU A 529 -2.36 -2.39 -22.19
N ALA A 530 -1.30 -2.52 -21.39
CA ALA A 530 -0.63 -3.80 -21.16
C ALA A 530 -1.58 -4.82 -20.52
N GLY A 531 -2.41 -4.40 -19.56
CA GLY A 531 -3.44 -5.22 -18.94
C GLY A 531 -4.57 -5.61 -19.90
N TRP A 532 -4.89 -4.77 -20.89
CA TRP A 532 -5.86 -5.09 -21.94
C TRP A 532 -5.30 -6.14 -22.90
N LEU A 533 -4.05 -5.97 -23.35
CA LEU A 533 -3.33 -6.88 -24.24
C LEU A 533 -3.04 -8.24 -23.59
N ALA A 534 -2.65 -8.22 -22.32
CA ALA A 534 -2.39 -9.43 -21.55
C ALA A 534 -3.62 -10.34 -21.39
N ALA A 535 -4.83 -9.81 -21.66
CA ALA A 535 -6.12 -10.46 -21.50
C ALA A 535 -6.28 -11.11 -20.10
N PRO A 536 -6.93 -10.44 -19.14
CA PRO A 536 -7.10 -10.97 -17.79
C PRO A 536 -7.76 -12.36 -17.84
N GLN A 537 -7.26 -13.27 -17.01
CA GLN A 537 -7.68 -14.67 -17.01
C GLN A 537 -8.14 -15.10 -15.63
N VAL A 538 -9.01 -16.11 -15.64
CA VAL A 538 -9.35 -16.90 -14.46
C VAL A 538 -8.16 -17.79 -14.11
N VAL A 539 -7.20 -17.27 -13.36
CA VAL A 539 -6.00 -18.04 -13.00
C VAL A 539 -6.31 -18.90 -11.77
N ARG A 540 -6.26 -20.23 -11.93
CA ARG A 540 -6.28 -21.17 -10.79
C ARG A 540 -4.95 -21.07 -10.03
N PRO A 541 -4.94 -21.17 -8.69
CA PRO A 541 -3.69 -21.21 -7.94
C PRO A 541 -2.85 -22.40 -8.40
N ASP A 542 -1.74 -22.11 -9.07
CA ASP A 542 -0.84 -23.10 -9.68
C ASP A 542 -0.07 -23.90 -8.62
N SER A 543 0.35 -25.12 -8.99
CA SER A 543 1.14 -26.04 -8.16
C SER A 543 2.45 -25.41 -7.65
N GLY A 544 2.88 -25.79 -6.44
CA GLY A 544 3.91 -25.12 -5.62
C GLY A 544 5.20 -24.72 -6.33
N TRP A 545 5.80 -25.60 -7.14
CA TRP A 545 7.12 -25.38 -7.73
C TRP A 545 7.16 -24.24 -8.76
N ARG A 546 6.07 -24.01 -9.51
CA ARG A 546 5.99 -22.92 -10.51
C ARG A 546 5.95 -21.54 -9.84
N ARG A 547 5.45 -21.45 -8.62
CA ARG A 547 5.44 -20.23 -7.79
C ARG A 547 6.82 -19.91 -7.24
N HIS A 548 7.58 -20.92 -6.83
CA HIS A 548 8.97 -20.77 -6.41
C HIS A 548 9.87 -20.32 -7.57
N LEU A 549 9.65 -20.84 -8.78
CA LEU A 549 10.36 -20.41 -9.98
C LEU A 549 10.03 -18.95 -10.35
N ALA A 550 8.77 -18.53 -10.25
CA ALA A 550 8.38 -17.13 -10.49
C ALA A 550 9.06 -16.17 -9.52
N GLY A 551 9.04 -16.49 -8.22
CA GLY A 551 9.76 -15.74 -7.19
C GLY A 551 11.26 -15.70 -7.43
N ALA A 552 11.85 -16.83 -7.83
CA ALA A 552 13.27 -16.93 -8.16
C ALA A 552 13.65 -16.10 -9.40
N LEU A 553 12.81 -16.08 -10.44
CA LEU A 553 13.04 -15.29 -11.66
C LEU A 553 12.86 -13.78 -11.41
N SER A 554 11.88 -13.39 -10.59
CA SER A 554 11.74 -11.99 -10.14
C SER A 554 12.93 -11.57 -9.26
N ALA A 555 13.43 -12.45 -8.40
CA ALA A 555 14.65 -12.22 -7.63
C ALA A 555 15.90 -12.15 -8.53
N LEU A 556 15.96 -12.95 -9.60
CA LEU A 556 17.04 -12.89 -10.58
C LEU A 556 17.03 -11.59 -11.39
N ALA A 557 15.84 -11.15 -11.82
CA ALA A 557 15.65 -9.87 -12.52
C ALA A 557 16.01 -8.69 -11.61
N LEU A 558 15.65 -8.77 -10.32
CA LEU A 558 16.10 -7.85 -9.28
C LEU A 558 17.62 -7.86 -9.14
N LEU A 559 18.25 -9.03 -9.03
CA LEU A 559 19.71 -9.16 -8.92
C LEU A 559 20.42 -8.63 -10.17
N ALA A 560 19.81 -8.77 -11.36
CA ALA A 560 20.32 -8.18 -12.59
C ALA A 560 20.18 -6.64 -12.60
N CYS A 561 19.07 -6.08 -12.12
CA CYS A 561 18.89 -4.63 -11.97
C CYS A 561 19.83 -4.04 -10.91
N LEU A 562 19.97 -4.72 -9.76
CA LEU A 562 20.95 -4.39 -8.71
C LEU A 562 22.37 -4.49 -9.25
N GLY A 563 22.67 -5.54 -10.03
CA GLY A 563 23.96 -5.74 -10.69
C GLY A 563 24.26 -4.65 -11.71
N ALA A 564 23.27 -4.20 -12.49
CA ALA A 564 23.41 -3.08 -13.42
C ALA A 564 23.61 -1.74 -12.71
N GLY A 565 22.89 -1.51 -11.60
CA GLY A 565 23.10 -0.34 -10.73
C GLY A 565 24.46 -0.37 -10.03
N LEU A 566 24.93 -1.54 -9.61
CA LEU A 566 26.25 -1.76 -9.02
C LEU A 566 27.36 -1.57 -10.08
N LEU A 567 27.18 -2.07 -11.30
CA LEU A 567 28.06 -1.81 -12.44
C LEU A 567 28.09 -0.32 -12.80
N ALA A 568 26.95 0.38 -12.75
CA ALA A 568 26.89 1.83 -12.95
C ALA A 568 27.57 2.62 -11.80
N LEU A 569 27.55 2.10 -10.57
CA LEU A 569 28.30 2.65 -9.44
C LEU A 569 29.82 2.40 -9.57
N LEU A 570 30.22 1.29 -10.21
CA LEU A 570 31.62 0.92 -10.48
C LEU A 570 32.19 1.65 -11.71
N CYS A 571 31.36 1.96 -12.70
CA CYS A 571 31.69 2.86 -13.79
C CYS A 571 31.76 4.31 -13.25
N GLY A 572 32.96 4.78 -12.92
CA GLY A 572 33.19 6.05 -12.20
C GLY A 572 32.54 7.32 -12.79
N GLU A 573 32.65 8.43 -12.05
CA GLU A 573 32.13 9.78 -12.38
C GLU A 573 32.27 10.19 -13.84
N THR A 574 33.37 9.76 -14.45
CA THR A 574 33.74 10.02 -15.84
C THR A 574 32.69 9.55 -16.84
N ALA A 575 31.93 8.48 -16.58
CA ALA A 575 30.93 7.95 -17.52
C ALA A 575 29.68 8.82 -17.57
N ILE A 576 29.17 9.26 -16.40
CA ILE A 576 28.01 10.16 -16.33
C ILE A 576 28.36 11.51 -16.96
N VAL A 577 29.51 12.08 -16.60
CA VAL A 577 29.94 13.39 -17.12
C VAL A 577 30.18 13.35 -18.64
N ARG A 578 30.75 12.26 -19.16
CA ARG A 578 30.99 12.08 -20.60
C ARG A 578 29.70 12.03 -21.41
N ASP A 579 28.69 11.34 -20.90
CA ASP A 579 27.46 11.05 -21.65
C ASP A 579 26.42 12.19 -21.52
N LEU A 580 26.69 13.21 -20.70
CA LEU A 580 25.83 14.39 -20.57
C LEU A 580 25.82 15.20 -21.86
N PRO A 581 24.62 15.55 -22.39
CA PRO A 581 24.52 16.47 -23.52
C PRO A 581 25.19 17.80 -23.16
N GLN A 582 26.02 18.30 -24.06
CA GLN A 582 26.73 19.57 -23.87
C GLN A 582 26.02 20.66 -24.67
N ARG A 583 26.02 21.88 -24.13
CA ARG A 583 25.66 23.10 -24.87
C ARG A 583 26.84 24.05 -24.86
N GLU A 584 26.95 24.84 -25.92
CA GLU A 584 27.97 25.87 -26.03
C GLU A 584 27.40 27.20 -25.54
N LEU A 585 28.10 27.84 -24.60
CA LEU A 585 27.81 29.17 -24.12
C LEU A 585 28.87 30.11 -24.67
N SER A 586 28.44 31.07 -25.49
CA SER A 586 29.32 32.08 -26.05
C SER A 586 29.14 33.40 -25.31
N ALA A 587 30.18 33.86 -24.62
CA ALA A 587 30.20 35.15 -23.94
C ALA A 587 31.55 35.84 -24.17
N ALA A 588 31.52 37.12 -24.59
CA ALA A 588 32.71 37.93 -24.84
C ALA A 588 33.77 37.25 -25.74
N GLY A 589 33.33 36.53 -26.79
CA GLY A 589 34.21 35.84 -27.74
C GLY A 589 34.73 34.46 -27.27
N ILE A 590 34.28 33.97 -26.12
CA ILE A 590 34.70 32.70 -25.53
C ILE A 590 33.54 31.70 -25.60
N ALA A 591 33.78 30.55 -26.23
CA ALA A 591 32.86 29.43 -26.28
C ALA A 591 33.18 28.42 -25.16
N LEU A 592 32.26 28.26 -24.20
CA LEU A 592 32.34 27.29 -23.11
C LEU A 592 31.36 26.14 -23.36
N ARG A 593 31.85 24.91 -23.45
CA ARG A 593 31.00 23.71 -23.47
C ARG A 593 30.67 23.30 -22.05
N VAL A 594 29.39 23.30 -21.73
CA VAL A 594 28.87 22.99 -20.40
C VAL A 594 27.72 21.99 -20.51
N PRO A 595 27.45 21.17 -19.49
CA PRO A 595 26.27 20.31 -19.50
C PRO A 595 25.00 21.11 -19.75
N SER A 596 24.14 20.61 -20.63
CA SER A 596 22.96 21.31 -21.14
C SER A 596 21.95 21.69 -20.05
N HIS A 597 21.93 20.94 -18.96
CA HIS A 597 21.02 21.10 -17.82
C HIS A 597 21.48 22.12 -16.79
N TRP A 598 22.71 22.63 -16.87
CA TRP A 598 23.15 23.69 -15.98
C TRP A 598 22.33 24.95 -16.20
N GLU A 599 22.00 25.68 -15.15
CA GLU A 599 21.33 26.96 -15.24
C GLU A 599 22.37 28.07 -15.38
N VAL A 600 22.08 29.06 -16.23
CA VAL A 600 22.93 30.24 -16.40
C VAL A 600 22.22 31.41 -15.74
N ALA A 601 22.78 31.89 -14.64
CA ALA A 601 22.36 33.15 -14.02
C ALA A 601 23.37 34.26 -14.35
N ARG A 602 22.92 35.51 -14.33
CA ARG A 602 23.77 36.70 -14.40
C ARG A 602 23.68 37.43 -13.07
N ASP A 603 24.82 37.66 -12.43
CA ASP A 603 24.90 38.35 -11.15
C ASP A 603 26.03 39.41 -11.22
N GLU A 604 25.68 40.69 -11.07
CA GLU A 604 26.61 41.83 -11.12
C GLU A 604 27.64 41.79 -12.30
N GLY A 605 27.19 41.39 -13.49
CA GLY A 605 28.04 41.28 -14.69
C GLY A 605 28.87 39.99 -14.79
N ARG A 606 28.71 39.06 -13.85
CA ARG A 606 29.29 37.70 -13.87
C ARG A 606 28.26 36.72 -14.43
N LEU A 607 28.68 35.78 -15.28
CA LEU A 607 27.89 34.57 -15.52
C LEU A 607 28.08 33.62 -14.33
N VAL A 608 27.03 32.94 -13.92
CA VAL A 608 27.03 31.93 -12.86
C VAL A 608 26.40 30.69 -13.45
N LEU A 609 27.13 29.57 -13.43
CA LEU A 609 26.65 28.29 -13.96
C LEU A 609 26.31 27.36 -12.83
N GLN A 610 25.02 27.20 -12.55
CA GLN A 610 24.56 26.38 -11.44
C GLN A 610 24.22 24.98 -11.94
N ASP A 611 24.69 23.96 -11.24
CA ASP A 611 24.20 22.60 -11.42
C ASP A 611 22.96 22.42 -10.53
N PRO A 612 21.74 22.37 -11.09
CA PRO A 612 20.50 22.18 -10.31
C PRO A 612 20.48 20.90 -9.46
N LEU A 613 21.34 19.91 -9.75
CA LEU A 613 21.47 18.69 -8.94
C LEU A 613 22.31 18.90 -7.67
N LEU A 614 23.23 19.87 -7.67
CA LEU A 614 24.09 20.21 -6.53
C LEU A 614 23.43 21.24 -5.60
N THR A 615 22.56 22.11 -6.11
CA THR A 615 21.83 23.14 -5.33
C THR A 615 20.82 22.57 -4.34
N ALA A 616 20.43 21.29 -4.50
CA ALA A 616 19.58 20.59 -3.53
C ALA A 616 20.32 20.22 -2.23
N SER A 617 21.65 20.11 -2.27
CA SER A 617 22.51 20.19 -1.08
C SER A 617 22.86 21.67 -0.89
N ARG A 618 22.62 22.23 0.30
CA ARG A 618 22.90 23.64 0.60
C ARG A 618 24.41 23.98 0.56
N THR A 619 25.26 23.14 0.00
CA THR A 619 26.67 23.08 0.38
C THR A 619 27.65 23.20 -0.78
N LEU A 620 27.25 23.24 -2.05
CA LEU A 620 28.19 23.45 -3.17
C LEU A 620 27.53 24.14 -4.40
N GLN A 621 28.00 25.34 -4.74
CA GLN A 621 27.79 25.96 -6.06
C GLN A 621 29.06 25.79 -6.90
N GLN A 622 28.89 25.49 -8.18
CA GLN A 622 29.89 25.86 -9.19
C GLN A 622 29.56 27.28 -9.64
N VAL A 623 30.55 28.17 -9.59
CA VAL A 623 30.46 29.52 -10.14
C VAL A 623 31.50 29.60 -11.24
N VAL A 624 31.03 29.86 -12.45
CA VAL A 624 31.88 30.02 -13.64
C VAL A 624 31.72 31.45 -14.09
N ALA A 625 32.59 32.33 -13.60
CA ALA A 625 32.61 33.74 -13.98
C ALA A 625 33.62 33.94 -15.13
N PRO A 626 33.19 34.05 -16.39
CA PRO A 626 34.04 34.54 -17.46
C PRO A 626 34.11 36.06 -17.30
N GLN A 627 35.12 36.56 -16.61
CA GLN A 627 35.50 37.97 -16.71
C GLN A 627 36.67 38.09 -17.68
N TRP A 628 36.54 38.94 -18.69
CA TRP A 628 37.64 39.31 -19.56
C TRP A 628 38.62 40.16 -18.75
N VAL A 629 39.89 39.76 -18.69
CA VAL A 629 40.87 40.42 -17.84
C VAL A 629 41.98 41.10 -18.66
N GLY A 630 42.25 42.34 -18.29
CA GLY A 630 43.24 43.25 -18.86
C GLY A 630 44.67 42.71 -18.89
N GLU A 631 45.53 43.33 -19.70
CA GLU A 631 46.95 43.01 -19.80
C GLU A 631 47.67 43.59 -18.60
N ARG A 632 48.06 42.72 -17.64
CA ARG A 632 49.36 42.71 -16.92
C ARG A 632 49.23 41.95 -15.60
N GLY A 633 49.57 40.67 -15.63
CA GLY A 633 49.81 39.85 -14.45
C GLY A 633 50.55 38.58 -14.85
N GLY A 634 51.81 38.44 -14.44
CA GLY A 634 52.59 37.21 -14.63
C GLY A 634 52.14 36.09 -13.69
N GLU A 635 52.62 34.87 -13.93
CA GLU A 635 52.36 33.68 -13.10
C GLU A 635 52.70 33.89 -11.60
N ALA A 636 53.76 34.67 -11.35
CA ALA A 636 54.17 35.07 -10.01
C ALA A 636 53.14 35.96 -9.30
N ALA A 637 52.52 36.92 -10.00
CA ALA A 637 51.55 37.86 -9.41
C ALA A 637 50.24 37.17 -8.99
N VAL A 638 49.77 36.22 -9.80
CA VAL A 638 48.56 35.42 -9.48
C VAL A 638 48.84 34.48 -8.30
N SER A 639 49.99 33.81 -8.30
CA SER A 639 50.40 32.91 -7.21
C SER A 639 50.58 33.67 -5.89
N GLU A 640 51.17 34.87 -5.94
CA GLU A 640 51.37 35.73 -4.78
C GLU A 640 50.05 36.27 -4.23
N ALA A 641 49.11 36.69 -5.09
CA ALA A 641 47.80 37.14 -4.65
C ALA A 641 46.93 36.01 -4.08
N ILE A 642 47.00 34.81 -4.65
CA ILE A 642 46.36 33.61 -4.07
C ILE A 642 46.94 33.34 -2.68
N ALA A 643 48.27 33.46 -2.51
CA ALA A 643 48.93 33.28 -1.22
C ALA A 643 48.53 34.36 -0.19
N VAL A 644 48.40 35.63 -0.62
CA VAL A 644 47.92 36.73 0.24
C VAL A 644 46.46 36.53 0.65
N ALA A 645 45.59 36.21 -0.30
CA ALA A 645 44.17 35.97 -0.03
C ALA A 645 43.96 34.72 0.85
N TYR A 646 44.74 33.68 0.63
CA TYR A 646 44.78 32.50 1.50
C TYR A 646 45.22 32.84 2.93
N ARG A 647 46.25 33.70 3.11
CA ARG A 647 46.66 34.17 4.44
C ARG A 647 45.53 34.91 5.16
N GLN A 648 44.88 35.87 4.47
CA GLN A 648 43.74 36.61 5.03
C GLN A 648 42.55 35.71 5.36
N LEU A 649 42.27 34.71 4.52
CA LEU A 649 41.22 33.71 4.76
C LEU A 649 41.54 32.85 5.98
N ASN A 650 42.79 32.41 6.12
CA ASN A 650 43.26 31.61 7.25
C ASN A 650 43.25 32.40 8.56
N GLU A 651 43.53 33.71 8.51
CA GLU A 651 43.42 34.62 9.65
C GLU A 651 41.96 34.81 10.10
N ARG A 652 41.05 35.13 9.17
CA ARG A 652 39.61 35.27 9.49
C ARG A 652 38.96 33.99 10.01
N THR A 653 39.33 32.84 9.44
CA THR A 653 38.82 31.52 9.91
C THR A 653 39.40 31.11 11.26
N ARG A 654 40.62 31.56 11.60
CA ARG A 654 41.18 31.46 12.96
C ARG A 654 40.44 32.34 13.96
N GLU A 655 40.11 33.58 13.60
CA GLU A 655 39.32 34.49 14.45
C GLU A 655 37.93 33.93 14.75
N GLN A 656 37.29 33.30 13.76
CA GLN A 656 35.97 32.67 13.91
C GLN A 656 36.01 31.28 14.58
N ARG A 657 37.18 30.73 14.92
CA ARG A 657 37.40 29.39 15.50
C ARG A 657 36.82 28.22 14.68
N GLU A 658 36.54 28.39 13.40
CA GLU A 658 35.73 27.43 12.63
C GLU A 658 36.52 26.30 11.92
N VAL A 659 37.84 26.42 11.74
CA VAL A 659 38.64 25.39 11.05
C VAL A 659 40.07 25.32 11.61
N ARG A 660 40.54 24.12 12.00
CA ARG A 660 41.95 23.88 12.37
C ARG A 660 42.79 23.74 11.11
N ALA A 661 43.43 24.84 10.71
CA ALA A 661 44.42 24.97 9.65
C ALA A 661 43.91 24.59 8.23
N LEU A 662 43.84 25.60 7.36
CA LEU A 662 43.66 25.39 5.93
C LEU A 662 45.00 24.99 5.30
N THR A 663 45.02 24.22 4.22
CA THR A 663 46.25 23.89 3.47
C THR A 663 46.04 24.05 1.97
N LEU A 664 46.99 24.69 1.29
CA LEU A 664 47.02 24.86 -0.16
C LEU A 664 47.88 23.75 -0.76
N VAL A 665 47.31 22.91 -1.63
CA VAL A 665 47.95 21.64 -2.03
C VAL A 665 48.49 21.64 -3.46
N ASP A 666 48.07 22.58 -4.30
CA ASP A 666 48.58 22.67 -5.66
C ASP A 666 48.39 24.10 -6.17
N ALA A 667 49.40 24.67 -6.83
CA ALA A 667 49.34 26.01 -7.43
C ALA A 667 50.06 26.07 -8.78
N ALA A 668 50.86 25.04 -9.11
CA ALA A 668 51.70 25.05 -10.29
C ALA A 668 50.84 24.84 -11.55
N PRO A 669 50.83 25.79 -12.49
CA PRO A 669 50.09 25.62 -13.73
C PRO A 669 50.73 24.53 -14.59
N ARG A 670 49.90 23.65 -15.14
CA ARG A 670 50.31 22.63 -16.10
C ARG A 670 50.04 23.13 -17.51
N ARG A 671 51.04 23.01 -18.38
CA ARG A 671 50.89 23.26 -19.82
C ARG A 671 50.03 22.15 -20.42
N LEU A 672 48.90 22.53 -21.02
CA LEU A 672 48.03 21.57 -21.71
C LEU A 672 48.42 21.43 -23.18
N ARG A 673 48.70 22.56 -23.84
CA ARG A 673 49.11 22.68 -25.26
C ARG A 673 49.97 23.94 -25.44
N PRO A 674 50.65 24.13 -26.60
CA PRO A 674 51.40 25.36 -26.86
C PRO A 674 50.50 26.59 -26.66
N GLY A 675 50.91 27.48 -25.74
CA GLY A 675 50.17 28.68 -25.40
C GLY A 675 48.94 28.50 -24.51
N LEU A 676 48.57 27.31 -24.02
CA LEU A 676 47.43 27.09 -23.09
C LEU A 676 47.87 26.38 -21.81
N TRP A 677 47.54 27.00 -20.68
CA TRP A 677 47.91 26.58 -19.33
C TRP A 677 46.66 26.40 -18.46
N ARG A 678 46.71 25.43 -17.54
CA ARG A 678 45.69 25.20 -16.52
C ARG A 678 46.34 25.22 -15.14
N GLY A 679 45.86 26.07 -14.25
CA GLY A 679 46.17 26.00 -12.82
C GLY A 679 44.98 25.51 -12.03
N VAL A 680 45.24 24.71 -11.00
CA VAL A 680 44.24 24.24 -10.04
C VAL A 680 44.74 24.58 -8.66
N VAL A 681 43.91 25.26 -7.88
CA VAL A 681 44.16 25.57 -6.48
C VAL A 681 43.11 24.87 -5.64
N ARG A 682 43.58 24.09 -4.67
CA ARG A 682 42.72 23.40 -3.71
C ARG A 682 42.97 23.95 -2.32
N VAL A 683 41.88 24.28 -1.63
CA VAL A 683 41.89 24.66 -0.22
C VAL A 683 41.33 23.49 0.57
N LEU A 684 42.19 22.87 1.39
CA LEU A 684 41.80 21.76 2.25
C LEU A 684 41.67 22.20 3.70
N ALA A 685 40.80 21.54 4.46
CA ALA A 685 40.81 21.52 5.92
C ALA A 685 41.05 20.09 6.38
N GLY A 686 42.27 19.80 6.86
CA GLY A 686 42.72 18.43 7.07
C GLY A 686 42.70 17.64 5.75
N ALA A 687 41.96 16.53 5.70
CA ALA A 687 41.81 15.69 4.52
C ALA A 687 40.63 16.08 3.60
N HIS A 688 39.83 17.09 3.97
CA HIS A 688 38.61 17.46 3.25
C HIS A 688 38.83 18.68 2.35
N GLU A 689 38.43 18.59 1.08
CA GLU A 689 38.46 19.70 0.13
C GLU A 689 37.30 20.66 0.38
N LEU A 690 37.61 21.90 0.78
CA LEU A 690 36.63 22.94 1.06
C LEU A 690 36.32 23.80 -0.16
N ALA A 691 37.32 24.05 -1.01
CA ALA A 691 37.17 24.82 -2.23
C ALA A 691 38.18 24.36 -3.29
N GLN A 692 37.75 24.41 -4.55
CA GLN A 692 38.65 24.25 -5.69
C GLN A 692 38.45 25.38 -6.68
N LEU A 693 39.55 26.06 -7.00
CA LEU A 693 39.62 27.08 -8.03
C LEU A 693 40.38 26.48 -9.21
N THR A 694 39.81 26.50 -10.41
CA THR A 694 40.51 26.12 -11.63
C THR A 694 40.54 27.33 -12.54
N TYR A 695 41.73 27.74 -12.97
CA TYR A 695 41.90 28.81 -13.93
C TYR A 695 42.60 28.31 -15.19
N PHE A 696 42.22 28.88 -16.32
CA PHE A 696 42.86 28.64 -17.62
C PHE A 696 43.54 29.92 -18.08
N ARG A 697 44.69 29.80 -18.78
CA ARG A 697 45.45 30.94 -19.31
C ARG A 697 45.94 30.65 -20.72
N LEU A 698 45.69 31.55 -21.67
CA LEU A 698 46.24 31.51 -23.02
C LEU A 698 47.33 32.59 -23.23
N GLU A 699 48.50 32.25 -23.78
CA GLU A 699 49.58 33.19 -24.11
C GLU A 699 49.36 33.88 -25.48
N ALA A 700 49.72 35.17 -25.56
CA ALA A 700 49.66 36.02 -26.76
C ALA A 700 48.26 36.26 -27.38
N GLY A 701 47.26 36.56 -26.55
CA GLY A 701 45.92 36.99 -27.04
C GLY A 701 44.75 36.77 -26.08
N ARG A 702 45.03 36.12 -24.94
CA ARG A 702 44.26 36.06 -23.68
C ARG A 702 43.03 35.15 -23.65
N LEU A 703 43.02 34.26 -22.65
CA LEU A 703 41.78 33.81 -22.03
C LEU A 703 42.02 33.39 -20.57
N HIS A 704 41.35 34.07 -19.63
CA HIS A 704 41.31 33.74 -18.20
C HIS A 704 39.89 33.35 -17.77
N VAL A 705 39.61 32.05 -17.64
CA VAL A 705 38.32 31.54 -17.12
C VAL A 705 38.53 30.99 -15.72
N LEU A 706 37.80 31.53 -14.75
CA LEU A 706 37.81 31.08 -13.35
C LEU A 706 36.61 30.16 -13.09
N LEU A 707 36.89 28.90 -12.82
CA LEU A 707 35.91 27.92 -12.34
C LEU A 707 36.10 27.74 -10.83
N ALA A 708 35.15 28.21 -10.03
CA ALA A 708 35.19 28.05 -8.59
C ALA A 708 34.14 27.02 -8.15
N ARG A 709 34.56 26.01 -7.38
CA ARG A 709 33.66 25.11 -6.66
C ARG A 709 33.69 25.53 -5.20
N LEU A 710 32.58 26.11 -4.72
CA LEU A 710 32.50 26.77 -3.41
C LEU A 710 31.25 26.35 -2.63
N PRO A 711 31.34 26.23 -1.29
CA PRO A 711 30.18 26.00 -0.45
C PRO A 711 29.22 27.17 -0.34
N VAL A 712 27.92 26.94 -0.59
CA VAL A 712 26.89 28.00 -0.64
C VAL A 712 26.69 28.68 0.71
N GLU A 713 26.66 27.92 1.81
CA GLU A 713 26.50 28.44 3.18
C GLU A 713 27.63 29.41 3.61
N ARG A 714 28.75 29.43 2.89
CA ARG A 714 29.95 30.22 3.23
C ARG A 714 30.43 31.09 2.08
N ALA A 715 29.58 31.37 1.08
CA ALA A 715 29.95 32.20 -0.08
C ALA A 715 30.59 33.53 0.34
N ALA A 716 30.05 34.19 1.37
CA ALA A 716 30.60 35.44 1.93
C ALA A 716 32.02 35.29 2.51
N VAL A 717 32.39 34.11 3.01
CA VAL A 717 33.73 33.81 3.54
C VAL A 717 34.75 33.68 2.40
N TYR A 718 34.33 33.15 1.25
CA TYR A 718 35.19 32.93 0.08
C TYR A 718 35.17 34.08 -0.93
N GLN A 719 34.23 35.02 -0.81
CA GLN A 719 34.12 36.20 -1.66
C GLN A 719 35.43 37.03 -1.70
N PRO A 720 36.11 37.32 -0.57
CA PRO A 720 37.39 38.02 -0.59
C PRO A 720 38.50 37.25 -1.34
N LEU A 721 38.46 35.90 -1.30
CA LEU A 721 39.40 35.06 -2.05
C LEU A 721 39.13 35.16 -3.55
N LEU A 722 37.86 35.07 -3.95
CA LEU A 722 37.46 35.26 -5.35
C LEU A 722 37.84 36.67 -5.85
N ASP A 723 37.50 37.70 -5.08
CA ASP A 723 37.76 39.09 -5.46
C ASP A 723 39.26 39.41 -5.49
N ALA A 724 40.07 38.87 -4.55
CA ALA A 724 41.52 39.02 -4.58
C ALA A 724 42.15 38.31 -5.77
N VAL A 725 41.68 37.11 -6.12
CA VAL A 725 42.15 36.41 -7.32
C VAL A 725 41.75 37.19 -8.57
N VAL A 726 40.49 37.59 -8.70
CA VAL A 726 39.99 38.42 -9.81
C VAL A 726 40.78 39.72 -9.93
N ALA A 727 41.03 40.41 -8.82
CA ALA A 727 41.82 41.65 -8.76
C ALA A 727 43.30 41.43 -9.11
N SER A 728 43.88 40.29 -8.73
CA SER A 728 45.25 39.94 -9.10
C SER A 728 45.42 39.63 -10.59
N VAL A 729 44.34 39.14 -11.22
CA VAL A 729 44.32 39.00 -12.68
C VAL A 729 44.12 40.39 -13.31
N HIS A 730 43.28 41.26 -12.74
CA HIS A 730 42.97 42.60 -13.28
C HIS A 730 44.07 43.64 -13.08
N GLY A 731 44.95 43.49 -12.09
CA GLY A 731 45.90 44.52 -11.68
C GLY A 731 45.20 45.69 -10.98
N ALA A 732 45.78 46.18 -9.88
CA ALA A 732 45.32 47.39 -9.23
C ALA A 732 45.62 48.62 -10.12
N GLY A 733 44.64 49.07 -10.90
CA GLY A 733 44.73 50.32 -11.65
C GLY A 733 43.72 50.46 -12.78
N ARG A 734 42.60 51.15 -12.45
CA ARG A 734 41.52 51.72 -13.30
C ARG A 734 40.96 50.88 -14.43
#